data_AF-J5JLR6-F1
#
_entry.id   AF-J5JLR6-F1
#
_cell.length_a   1.000
_cell.length_b   1.000
_cell.length_c   1.000
_cell.angle_alpha   90.00
_cell.angle_beta   90.00
_cell.angle_gamma   90.00
#
_symmetry.space_group_name_H-M   'P 1'
#
loop_
_entity.id
_entity.type
_entity.pdbx_description
1 polymer ?
#
loop_
_entity_poly.entity_id
_entity_poly.type
_entity_poly.pdbx_seq_one_letter_code
_entity_poly.pdbx_strand_id
1 'polypeptide(L)'
;MLSVTSVALRAGARRAGPRAAAAASTTIRCPNLTTYRALSQSRAAAAPPTRDRTREIVAQTVSSIGSKREGQQYLKLFTSVSSQKFAVIKVGGAILTDYLDELCRSMLFLYELGLYPVIVHGAGPQLNRLLEEAGVEPQFEEGIRVTDSKTLGVARKLFLEENLKLINRLDELGVATRSISGVFMADYLDKEKWQYVGKITRINKDAIEKSIEAGYIPVLTSMAESDDGRLLNVNADVAAAELARALEPLKVVYLSEKGGLFDGEGDKISHINLDEEFDQLMAQPWCRYGTRLKIKEIKDLLDTLPRTSSVAIIHPSDLQKELFTDSGAGTMIRRGDKIQKANSVSEFEDIDKIKATLIRDREGLDSEATVDRFVDFLRENPFKAYFDDALQCLAIVVPAGEGRTLPTLATLNITKSGWLTNVAENVFAAVKKDHPQLVWTVNENDENLTWFFEKADGSFSHNGSVLFYYGCDLRSPALSPVYDEFVSHGRAMLGDTNLESRLRRAAQTASDNLNRSHVAQQARGFSTSRVIGPRTPSMSPMQQQRRGYTTNTNPNPPLGKKNATNSVPARVALIGARGYTGQALIDLLNAHPNMDLRHVSSRELAGQELQGYEKRKIIYENLSAEDCSKLEKEGKIDCWVMALPNGVCKPFVDAIDAASNGRSAQDKSVIVDLSADYRFDNKWTYGLPELVRRSEISQSKRIANPGCYATAGQVGISPILEHLGGQPTLFGVSGYSGAGTKPSPKNDINELRDNLMPYSLTGHVHEREMSRQLGSPVSFIPHVASWFRGIHHTINIPLNKTMTSRDIRQIYQDRYAGEKLIKVVGEAPLVRSIMNKHGVEVGGFAVDNTGKRVVVCASIDNLLKGAATQCLQNMNLALGYAEFEGIPTM
;
A
#
# COMPACT_ATOMS: atom_id res chain seq x y z
N MET A 1 91.91 5.32 -19.72
CA MET A 1 93.21 5.27 -20.42
C MET A 1 93.01 4.51 -21.73
N LEU A 2 93.35 5.18 -22.84
CA LEU A 2 93.93 4.69 -24.10
C LEU A 2 93.41 3.34 -24.65
N SER A 3 92.73 3.31 -25.81
CA SER A 3 93.32 3.38 -27.17
C SER A 3 94.31 2.20 -27.39
N VAL A 4 94.22 1.35 -28.41
CA VAL A 4 94.27 1.64 -29.85
C VAL A 4 93.80 0.40 -30.64
N THR A 5 93.14 0.71 -31.76
CA THR A 5 92.76 -0.07 -32.94
C THR A 5 93.84 -0.95 -33.61
N SER A 6 93.44 -2.05 -34.25
CA SER A 6 93.85 -2.35 -35.64
C SER A 6 93.00 -3.45 -36.30
N VAL A 7 92.79 -3.26 -37.59
CA VAL A 7 91.83 -3.85 -38.54
C VAL A 7 92.35 -5.13 -39.21
N ALA A 8 91.48 -6.10 -39.53
CA ALA A 8 91.39 -6.74 -40.86
C ALA A 8 90.30 -7.85 -40.96
N LEU A 9 89.30 -7.56 -41.79
CA LEU A 9 88.65 -8.39 -42.83
C LEU A 9 88.07 -9.81 -42.56
N ARG A 10 86.76 -9.89 -42.87
CA ARG A 10 85.98 -10.96 -43.55
C ARG A 10 85.64 -12.25 -42.77
N ALA A 11 84.37 -12.33 -42.38
CA ALA A 11 83.45 -13.39 -42.82
C ALA A 11 81.99 -12.92 -42.63
N GLY A 12 81.16 -13.06 -43.66
CA GLY A 12 79.77 -12.65 -43.65
C GLY A 12 78.88 -13.63 -42.87
N ALA A 13 77.98 -13.10 -42.05
CA ALA A 13 76.84 -13.83 -41.51
C ALA A 13 75.66 -12.87 -41.31
N ARG A 14 74.69 -12.87 -42.24
CA ARG A 14 73.34 -12.35 -41.99
C ARG A 14 72.48 -13.52 -41.55
N ARG A 15 72.07 -13.53 -40.28
CA ARG A 15 70.97 -14.40 -39.80
C ARG A 15 69.65 -13.76 -40.23
N ALA A 16 69.02 -14.31 -41.26
CA ALA A 16 67.60 -14.15 -41.52
C ALA A 16 66.92 -15.48 -41.15
N GLY A 17 65.91 -15.41 -40.28
CA GLY A 17 65.17 -16.59 -39.80
C GLY A 17 64.41 -17.29 -40.93
N PRO A 18 64.31 -18.63 -40.93
CA PRO A 18 63.65 -19.33 -42.01
C PRO A 18 62.15 -19.47 -41.79
N ARG A 19 61.43 -19.27 -42.90
CA ARG A 19 60.10 -19.78 -43.22
C ARG A 19 60.25 -21.03 -44.10
N ALA A 20 59.15 -21.78 -44.24
CA ALA A 20 58.84 -22.86 -45.22
C ALA A 20 59.13 -24.30 -44.73
N ALA A 21 58.11 -25.17 -44.53
CA ALA A 21 57.23 -25.84 -45.51
C ALA A 21 58.02 -26.83 -46.40
N ALA A 22 57.64 -28.07 -46.66
CA ALA A 22 56.47 -28.92 -46.36
C ALA A 22 56.87 -30.38 -46.62
N ALA A 23 56.14 -31.36 -46.07
CA ALA A 23 55.87 -32.65 -46.72
C ALA A 23 54.75 -33.38 -45.97
N ALA A 24 53.81 -33.92 -46.74
CA ALA A 24 52.56 -34.51 -46.28
C ALA A 24 52.63 -36.05 -46.18
N SER A 25 51.83 -36.64 -45.29
CA SER A 25 51.03 -37.82 -45.64
C SER A 25 49.74 -37.90 -44.80
N THR A 26 48.64 -38.10 -45.52
CA THR A 26 47.29 -38.56 -45.14
C THR A 26 47.35 -39.99 -44.59
N THR A 27 46.46 -40.57 -43.76
CA THR A 27 45.15 -40.25 -43.14
C THR A 27 44.78 -41.48 -42.31
N ILE A 28 44.29 -41.35 -41.07
CA ILE A 28 43.14 -42.11 -40.52
C ILE A 28 42.43 -41.20 -39.50
N ARG A 29 41.10 -41.06 -39.64
CA ARG A 29 40.20 -40.20 -38.84
C ARG A 29 39.88 -40.82 -37.47
N CYS A 30 39.96 -40.02 -36.41
CA CYS A 30 39.20 -40.17 -35.16
C CYS A 30 38.42 -38.88 -34.90
N PRO A 31 37.23 -38.93 -34.26
CA PRO A 31 36.29 -37.81 -34.24
C PRO A 31 36.74 -36.71 -33.27
N ASN A 32 36.37 -35.48 -33.63
CA ASN A 32 36.69 -34.23 -32.95
C ASN A 32 36.36 -34.24 -31.44
N LEU A 33 37.37 -33.93 -30.63
CA LEU A 33 37.21 -33.38 -29.29
C LEU A 33 36.58 -31.98 -29.41
N THR A 34 35.25 -31.91 -29.27
CA THR A 34 34.54 -30.66 -29.02
C THR A 34 34.95 -30.10 -27.67
N THR A 35 35.49 -28.89 -27.69
CA THR A 35 35.68 -27.98 -26.57
C THR A 35 34.45 -27.98 -25.64
N TYR A 36 34.70 -28.22 -24.35
CA TYR A 36 33.70 -28.12 -23.29
C TYR A 36 33.08 -26.71 -23.27
N ARG A 37 31.91 -26.54 -23.89
CA ARG A 37 30.98 -25.46 -23.60
C ARG A 37 30.34 -25.75 -22.25
N ALA A 38 30.44 -24.81 -21.31
CA ALA A 38 29.59 -24.77 -20.13
C ALA A 38 28.12 -24.81 -20.56
N LEU A 39 27.38 -25.82 -20.11
CA LEU A 39 25.94 -25.92 -20.30
C LEU A 39 25.23 -24.97 -19.34
N SER A 40 25.26 -23.67 -19.63
CA SER A 40 24.19 -22.76 -19.22
C SER A 40 23.13 -22.79 -20.31
N GLN A 41 22.10 -23.61 -20.11
CA GLN A 41 20.85 -23.43 -20.85
C GLN A 41 19.96 -22.48 -20.06
N SER A 42 20.19 -21.17 -20.18
CA SER A 42 19.13 -20.21 -19.96
C SER A 42 18.23 -20.24 -21.19
N ARG A 43 17.14 -21.03 -21.12
CA ARG A 43 16.03 -20.90 -22.07
C ARG A 43 15.31 -19.57 -21.81
N ALA A 44 14.81 -18.98 -22.91
CA ALA A 44 14.36 -17.61 -23.06
C ALA A 44 13.53 -17.05 -21.89
N ALA A 45 13.72 -15.75 -21.62
CA ALA A 45 12.92 -14.96 -20.70
C ALA A 45 11.41 -15.17 -20.95
N ALA A 46 10.66 -15.44 -19.89
CA ALA A 46 9.22 -15.54 -19.91
C ALA A 46 8.60 -14.27 -20.51
N ALA A 47 7.67 -14.44 -21.44
CA ALA A 47 6.87 -13.35 -21.99
C ALA A 47 6.06 -12.69 -20.85
N PRO A 48 5.74 -11.38 -20.94
CA PRO A 48 4.92 -10.71 -19.93
C PRO A 48 3.53 -11.37 -19.83
N PRO A 49 2.93 -11.42 -18.64
CA PRO A 49 1.68 -12.13 -18.43
C PRO A 49 0.58 -11.54 -19.32
N THR A 50 -0.17 -12.43 -19.98
CA THR A 50 -1.36 -12.07 -20.75
C THR A 50 -2.40 -11.42 -19.84
N ARG A 51 -3.18 -10.44 -20.34
CA ARG A 51 -4.20 -9.68 -19.57
C ARG A 51 -5.19 -10.57 -18.79
N ASP A 52 -5.40 -11.81 -19.23
CA ASP A 52 -6.28 -12.77 -18.55
C ASP A 52 -5.68 -13.33 -17.25
N ARG A 53 -4.36 -13.56 -17.18
CA ARG A 53 -3.69 -14.07 -15.96
C ARG A 53 -3.81 -13.09 -14.79
N THR A 54 -3.62 -11.79 -15.03
CA THR A 54 -3.76 -10.77 -13.98
C THR A 54 -5.18 -10.74 -13.40
N ARG A 55 -6.20 -10.98 -14.23
CA ARG A 55 -7.59 -11.03 -13.78
C ARG A 55 -7.88 -12.26 -12.93
N GLU A 56 -7.33 -13.42 -13.30
CA GLU A 56 -7.41 -14.66 -12.51
C GLU A 56 -6.73 -14.49 -11.15
N ILE A 57 -5.54 -13.89 -11.10
CA ILE A 57 -4.83 -13.63 -9.84
C ILE A 57 -5.62 -12.69 -8.93
N VAL A 58 -6.17 -11.60 -9.48
CA VAL A 58 -7.02 -10.67 -8.72
C VAL A 58 -8.29 -11.37 -8.25
N ALA A 59 -8.95 -12.16 -9.10
CA ALA A 59 -10.14 -12.92 -8.73
C ALA A 59 -9.84 -13.94 -7.62
N GLN A 60 -8.73 -14.67 -7.72
CA GLN A 60 -8.31 -15.66 -6.73
C GLN A 60 -7.94 -14.99 -5.40
N THR A 61 -7.24 -13.85 -5.44
CA THR A 61 -6.93 -13.04 -4.25
C THR A 61 -8.20 -12.53 -3.58
N VAL A 62 -9.13 -11.96 -4.36
CA VAL A 62 -10.42 -11.46 -3.83
C VAL A 62 -11.27 -12.60 -3.28
N SER A 63 -11.28 -13.77 -3.94
CA SER A 63 -12.04 -14.94 -3.48
C SER A 63 -11.55 -15.49 -2.14
N SER A 64 -10.27 -15.29 -1.82
CA SER A 64 -9.68 -15.70 -0.55
C SER A 64 -9.86 -14.69 0.58
N ILE A 65 -10.42 -13.50 0.29
CA ILE A 65 -10.68 -12.47 1.30
C ILE A 65 -12.15 -12.59 1.72
N GLY A 66 -12.40 -13.15 2.89
CA GLY A 66 -13.73 -13.28 3.49
C GLY A 66 -14.15 -12.07 4.31
N SER A 67 -13.20 -11.26 4.80
CA SER A 67 -13.48 -10.09 5.63
C SER A 67 -12.59 -8.88 5.33
N LYS A 68 -13.05 -7.67 5.71
CA LYS A 68 -12.25 -6.44 5.65
C LYS A 68 -10.92 -6.58 6.40
N ARG A 69 -10.92 -7.31 7.53
CA ARG A 69 -9.73 -7.60 8.34
C ARG A 69 -8.70 -8.40 7.56
N GLU A 70 -9.14 -9.48 6.90
CA GLU A 70 -8.26 -10.28 6.03
C GLU A 70 -7.69 -9.42 4.91
N GLY A 71 -8.52 -8.62 4.22
CA GLY A 71 -8.04 -7.70 3.19
C GLY A 71 -6.96 -6.71 3.66
N GLN A 72 -7.07 -6.21 4.90
CA GLN A 72 -6.04 -5.36 5.50
C GLN A 72 -4.76 -6.13 5.89
N GLN A 73 -4.88 -7.38 6.33
CA GLN A 73 -3.73 -8.27 6.58
C GLN A 73 -2.94 -8.55 5.31
N TYR A 74 -3.64 -8.91 4.22
CA TYR A 74 -3.07 -9.03 2.88
C TYR A 74 -2.27 -7.76 2.52
N LEU A 75 -2.89 -6.58 2.62
CA LEU A 75 -2.23 -5.31 2.30
C LEU A 75 -1.00 -5.01 3.18
N LYS A 76 -1.05 -5.32 4.48
CA LYS A 76 0.08 -5.13 5.40
C LYS A 76 1.28 -6.00 5.01
N LEU A 77 1.04 -7.28 4.70
CA LEU A 77 2.08 -8.21 4.23
C LEU A 77 2.73 -7.73 2.93
N PHE A 78 1.95 -7.20 1.97
CA PHE A 78 2.51 -6.69 0.71
C PHE A 78 3.25 -5.36 0.81
N THR A 79 2.90 -4.52 1.78
CA THR A 79 3.48 -3.18 1.92
C THR A 79 4.70 -3.15 2.83
N SER A 80 4.87 -4.14 3.72
CA SER A 80 5.83 -4.08 4.83
C SER A 80 7.00 -5.05 4.73
N VAL A 81 6.95 -6.07 3.87
CA VAL A 81 7.88 -7.21 3.93
C VAL A 81 8.92 -7.11 2.81
N SER A 82 10.20 -7.08 3.16
CA SER A 82 11.27 -7.38 2.21
C SER A 82 11.12 -8.83 1.75
N SER A 83 11.06 -9.06 0.44
CA SER A 83 10.77 -10.38 -0.14
C SER A 83 11.66 -11.52 0.39
N GLN A 84 12.86 -11.19 0.88
CA GLN A 84 13.83 -12.12 1.48
C GLN A 84 13.37 -12.75 2.82
N LYS A 85 12.45 -12.13 3.57
CA LYS A 85 11.96 -12.63 4.88
C LYS A 85 10.51 -13.15 4.84
N PHE A 86 10.00 -13.47 3.66
CA PHE A 86 8.59 -13.83 3.49
C PHE A 86 8.22 -15.17 4.15
N ALA A 87 8.71 -16.29 3.62
CA ALA A 87 8.37 -17.61 4.13
C ALA A 87 9.45 -18.66 3.87
N VAL A 88 9.60 -19.59 4.80
CA VAL A 88 10.31 -20.88 4.59
C VAL A 88 9.27 -21.98 4.51
N ILE A 89 9.24 -22.73 3.41
CA ILE A 89 8.25 -23.78 3.16
C ILE A 89 8.94 -25.13 3.11
N LYS A 90 8.63 -25.98 4.09
CA LYS A 90 9.02 -27.39 4.09
C LYS A 90 8.00 -28.20 3.31
N VAL A 91 8.47 -28.89 2.28
CA VAL A 91 7.66 -29.80 1.45
C VAL A 91 8.00 -31.25 1.83
N GLY A 92 6.99 -32.01 2.25
CA GLY A 92 7.14 -33.44 2.51
C GLY A 92 7.22 -34.26 1.21
N GLY A 93 7.91 -35.39 1.23
CA GLY A 93 8.07 -36.24 0.04
C GLY A 93 6.74 -36.74 -0.55
N ALA A 94 5.74 -37.04 0.28
CA ALA A 94 4.41 -37.41 -0.19
C ALA A 94 3.74 -36.30 -1.02
N ILE A 95 3.95 -35.03 -0.65
CA ILE A 95 3.45 -33.88 -1.43
C ILE A 95 4.05 -33.85 -2.83
N LEU A 96 5.34 -34.15 -2.98
CA LEU A 96 6.00 -34.21 -4.29
C LEU A 96 5.51 -35.39 -5.16
N THR A 97 4.91 -36.40 -4.54
CA THR A 97 4.38 -37.58 -5.24
C THR A 97 2.93 -37.34 -5.64
N ASP A 98 2.08 -36.98 -4.68
CA ASP A 98 0.63 -37.05 -4.80
C ASP A 98 -0.04 -35.69 -5.03
N TYR A 99 0.64 -34.59 -4.68
CA TYR A 99 0.07 -33.23 -4.67
C TYR A 99 0.99 -32.19 -5.35
N LEU A 100 1.80 -32.65 -6.32
CA LEU A 100 2.80 -31.80 -6.97
C LEU A 100 2.14 -30.66 -7.76
N ASP A 101 1.03 -30.93 -8.44
CA ASP A 101 0.31 -29.93 -9.23
C ASP A 101 -0.33 -28.86 -8.35
N GLU A 102 -0.95 -29.25 -7.24
CA GLU A 102 -1.52 -28.35 -6.24
C GLU A 102 -0.43 -27.44 -5.65
N LEU A 103 0.71 -28.02 -5.26
CA LEU A 103 1.86 -27.27 -4.79
C LEU A 103 2.33 -26.24 -5.83
N CYS A 104 2.51 -26.66 -7.08
CA CYS A 104 3.03 -25.79 -8.14
C CYS A 104 2.07 -24.64 -8.48
N ARG A 105 0.74 -24.88 -8.45
CA ARG A 105 -0.26 -23.82 -8.61
C ARG A 105 -0.20 -22.81 -7.46
N SER A 106 -0.07 -23.28 -6.22
CA SER A 106 0.08 -22.40 -5.06
C SER A 106 1.39 -21.58 -5.13
N MET A 107 2.48 -22.15 -5.64
CA MET A 107 3.75 -21.43 -5.86
C MET A 107 3.63 -20.38 -6.98
N LEU A 108 2.97 -20.71 -8.09
CA LEU A 108 2.71 -19.77 -9.17
C LEU A 108 1.97 -18.53 -8.67
N PHE A 109 0.96 -18.73 -7.84
CA PHE A 109 0.21 -17.63 -7.25
C PHE A 109 1.11 -16.69 -6.40
N LEU A 110 1.95 -17.25 -5.53
CA LEU A 110 2.89 -16.46 -4.72
C LEU A 110 3.91 -15.72 -5.59
N TYR A 111 4.43 -16.40 -6.63
CA TYR A 111 5.40 -15.84 -7.57
C TYR A 111 4.85 -14.62 -8.31
N GLU A 112 3.64 -14.73 -8.86
CA GLU A 112 2.97 -13.64 -9.59
C GLU A 112 2.66 -12.43 -8.69
N LEU A 113 2.53 -12.65 -7.38
CA LEU A 113 2.38 -11.59 -6.37
C LEU A 113 3.73 -10.97 -5.94
N GLY A 114 4.85 -11.43 -6.50
CA GLY A 114 6.19 -10.97 -6.16
C GLY A 114 6.71 -11.50 -4.82
N LEU A 115 6.16 -12.61 -4.34
CA LEU A 115 6.57 -13.26 -3.10
C LEU A 115 7.40 -14.50 -3.41
N TYR A 116 8.62 -14.56 -2.89
CA TYR A 116 9.59 -15.62 -3.20
C TYR A 116 9.85 -16.49 -1.96
N PRO A 117 9.00 -17.51 -1.68
CA PRO A 117 9.23 -18.41 -0.55
C PRO A 117 10.50 -19.25 -0.76
N VAL A 118 11.21 -19.54 0.33
CA VAL A 118 12.35 -20.46 0.30
C VAL A 118 11.87 -21.88 0.51
N ILE A 119 12.03 -22.75 -0.48
CA ILE A 119 11.50 -24.11 -0.46
C ILE A 119 12.61 -25.07 -0.03
N VAL A 120 12.34 -25.86 1.00
CA VAL A 120 13.18 -27.02 1.39
C VAL A 120 12.35 -28.29 1.30
N HIS A 121 12.87 -29.31 0.63
CA HIS A 121 12.16 -30.58 0.50
C HIS A 121 13.03 -31.78 0.89
N GLY A 122 12.34 -32.89 1.17
CA GLY A 122 12.95 -34.20 1.29
C GLY A 122 12.07 -35.26 0.66
N ALA A 123 12.59 -36.47 0.48
CA ALA A 123 11.91 -37.58 -0.21
C ALA A 123 11.88 -38.88 0.62
N GLY A 124 11.53 -38.78 1.90
CA GLY A 124 11.58 -39.90 2.86
C GLY A 124 10.83 -41.16 2.41
N PRO A 125 9.53 -41.08 2.06
CA PRO A 125 8.75 -42.23 1.59
C PRO A 125 9.28 -42.85 0.29
N GLN A 126 9.74 -42.02 -0.66
CA GLN A 126 10.36 -42.48 -1.90
C GLN A 126 11.68 -43.21 -1.64
N LEU A 127 12.48 -42.72 -0.68
CA LEU A 127 13.75 -43.33 -0.31
C LEU A 127 13.54 -44.72 0.31
N ASN A 128 12.53 -44.90 1.16
CA ASN A 128 12.21 -46.22 1.71
C ASN A 128 11.91 -47.22 0.60
N ARG A 129 11.03 -46.87 -0.34
CA ARG A 129 10.66 -47.73 -1.47
C ARG A 129 11.87 -48.10 -2.34
N LEU A 130 12.72 -47.12 -2.68
CA LEU A 130 13.92 -47.38 -3.48
C LEU A 130 14.95 -48.27 -2.77
N LEU A 131 15.07 -48.14 -1.44
CA LEU A 131 15.97 -48.99 -0.67
C LEU A 131 15.44 -50.43 -0.60
N GLU A 132 14.13 -50.61 -0.36
CA GLU A 132 13.46 -51.91 -0.40
C GLU A 132 13.61 -52.59 -1.76
N GLU A 133 13.40 -51.87 -2.87
CA GLU A 133 13.61 -52.36 -4.24
C GLU A 133 15.07 -52.72 -4.52
N ALA A 134 16.02 -52.00 -3.91
CA ALA A 134 17.45 -52.28 -3.99
C ALA A 134 17.92 -53.38 -3.02
N GLY A 135 17.00 -54.01 -2.28
CA GLY A 135 17.27 -55.06 -1.30
C GLY A 135 18.03 -54.57 -0.05
N VAL A 136 17.93 -53.28 0.28
CA VAL A 136 18.53 -52.65 1.46
C VAL A 136 17.40 -52.34 2.45
N GLU A 137 17.35 -53.04 3.58
CA GLU A 137 16.35 -52.74 4.62
C GLU A 137 16.66 -51.38 5.29
N PRO A 138 15.70 -50.43 5.32
CA PRO A 138 15.88 -49.16 6.01
C PRO A 138 16.07 -49.36 7.53
N GLN A 139 17.24 -48.98 8.05
CA GLN A 139 17.51 -49.01 9.48
C GLN A 139 17.21 -47.65 10.14
N PHE A 140 16.43 -47.70 11.23
CA PHE A 140 16.12 -46.53 12.04
C PHE A 140 16.54 -46.77 13.48
N GLU A 141 17.27 -45.82 14.06
CA GLU A 141 17.65 -45.81 15.46
C GLU A 141 17.25 -44.46 16.06
N GLU A 142 16.48 -44.46 17.15
CA GLU A 142 15.94 -43.25 17.78
C GLU A 142 15.15 -42.34 16.81
N GLY A 143 14.52 -42.93 15.80
CA GLY A 143 13.77 -42.20 14.77
C GLY A 143 14.63 -41.54 13.69
N ILE A 144 15.95 -41.71 13.74
CA ILE A 144 16.90 -41.24 12.73
C ILE A 144 17.29 -42.41 11.82
N ARG A 145 17.33 -42.15 10.51
CA ARG A 145 17.76 -43.15 9.52
C ARG A 145 19.28 -43.30 9.57
N VAL A 146 19.77 -44.49 9.91
CA VAL A 146 21.20 -44.83 9.76
C VAL A 146 21.53 -44.76 8.27
N THR A 147 22.48 -43.91 7.90
CA THR A 147 22.78 -43.64 6.48
C THR A 147 24.21 -44.03 6.16
N ASP A 148 24.39 -45.23 5.60
CA ASP A 148 25.68 -45.69 5.10
C ASP A 148 26.03 -45.08 3.73
N SER A 149 27.24 -45.36 3.22
CA SER A 149 27.71 -44.81 1.94
C SER A 149 26.81 -45.21 0.76
N LYS A 150 26.30 -46.45 0.76
CA LYS A 150 25.41 -46.95 -0.29
C LYS A 150 24.05 -46.24 -0.24
N THR A 151 23.47 -46.15 0.94
CA THR A 151 22.20 -45.45 1.21
C THR A 151 22.32 -43.97 0.87
N LEU A 152 23.43 -43.32 1.22
CA LEU A 152 23.69 -41.92 0.88
C LEU A 152 23.73 -41.70 -0.65
N GLY A 153 24.35 -42.62 -1.40
CA GLY A 153 24.38 -42.56 -2.86
C GLY A 153 22.97 -42.63 -3.48
N VAL A 154 22.11 -43.53 -2.97
CA VAL A 154 20.71 -43.66 -3.40
C VAL A 154 19.92 -42.40 -3.02
N ALA A 155 20.07 -41.93 -1.78
CA ALA A 155 19.39 -40.74 -1.28
C ALA A 155 19.74 -39.48 -2.09
N ARG A 156 21.04 -39.28 -2.39
CA ARG A 156 21.52 -38.15 -3.21
C ARG A 156 20.87 -38.16 -4.59
N LYS A 157 20.86 -39.32 -5.26
CA LYS A 157 20.28 -39.45 -6.59
C LYS A 157 18.80 -39.11 -6.56
N LEU A 158 18.05 -39.70 -5.64
CA LEU A 158 16.62 -39.46 -5.47
C LEU A 158 16.30 -37.98 -5.18
N PHE A 159 17.02 -37.35 -4.25
CA PHE A 159 16.76 -35.95 -3.91
C PHE A 159 17.00 -35.01 -5.08
N LEU A 160 18.02 -35.27 -5.91
CA LEU A 160 18.25 -34.49 -7.13
C LEU A 160 17.15 -34.72 -8.18
N GLU A 161 16.66 -35.96 -8.33
CA GLU A 161 15.56 -36.29 -9.24
C GLU A 161 14.26 -35.60 -8.82
N GLU A 162 13.88 -35.68 -7.54
CA GLU A 162 12.69 -35.01 -7.00
C GLU A 162 12.80 -33.49 -7.06
N ASN A 163 14.01 -32.94 -6.82
CA ASN A 163 14.27 -31.52 -6.96
C ASN A 163 14.07 -31.03 -8.40
N LEU A 164 14.61 -31.76 -9.38
CA LEU A 164 14.43 -31.46 -10.79
C LEU A 164 12.97 -31.63 -11.22
N LYS A 165 12.27 -32.64 -10.71
CA LYS A 165 10.84 -32.86 -10.97
C LYS A 165 10.01 -31.65 -10.54
N LEU A 166 10.25 -31.12 -9.34
CA LEU A 166 9.58 -29.92 -8.83
C LEU A 166 9.91 -28.68 -9.68
N ILE A 167 11.20 -28.46 -9.97
CA ILE A 167 11.66 -27.31 -10.78
C ILE A 167 11.06 -27.34 -12.18
N ASN A 168 11.14 -28.48 -12.87
CA ASN A 168 10.59 -28.62 -14.22
C ASN A 168 9.09 -28.31 -14.24
N ARG A 169 8.35 -28.77 -13.22
CA ARG A 169 6.92 -28.52 -13.15
C ARG A 169 6.59 -27.05 -12.89
N LEU A 170 7.37 -26.37 -12.06
CA LEU A 170 7.25 -24.92 -11.82
C LEU A 170 7.61 -24.11 -13.07
N ASP A 171 8.69 -24.50 -13.76
CA ASP A 171 9.14 -23.86 -14.99
C ASP A 171 8.08 -23.99 -16.11
N GLU A 172 7.41 -25.14 -16.23
CA GLU A 172 6.27 -25.35 -17.15
C GLU A 172 5.11 -24.37 -16.92
N LEU A 173 4.89 -23.96 -15.67
CA LEU A 173 3.89 -22.96 -15.31
C LEU A 173 4.37 -21.52 -15.51
N GLY A 174 5.66 -21.32 -15.79
CA GLY A 174 6.30 -20.01 -15.95
C GLY A 174 6.83 -19.41 -14.66
N VAL A 175 6.98 -20.21 -13.60
CA VAL A 175 7.58 -19.77 -12.32
C VAL A 175 9.09 -19.85 -12.42
N ALA A 176 9.79 -18.73 -12.26
CA ALA A 176 11.24 -18.75 -12.26
C ALA A 176 11.79 -19.35 -10.95
N THR A 177 12.46 -20.49 -11.05
CA THR A 177 13.05 -21.19 -9.91
C THR A 177 14.57 -21.32 -10.02
N ARG A 178 15.25 -21.53 -8.90
CA ARG A 178 16.69 -21.82 -8.87
C ARG A 178 16.99 -22.92 -7.88
N SER A 179 17.60 -24.00 -8.36
CA SER A 179 18.17 -25.04 -7.50
C SER A 179 19.41 -24.49 -6.79
N ILE A 180 19.48 -24.65 -5.47
CA ILE A 180 20.64 -24.21 -4.67
C ILE A 180 21.20 -25.37 -3.86
N SER A 181 22.50 -25.62 -3.99
CA SER A 181 23.28 -26.56 -3.18
C SER A 181 24.28 -25.81 -2.29
N GLY A 182 24.91 -26.49 -1.34
CA GLY A 182 25.92 -25.87 -0.45
C GLY A 182 25.35 -24.85 0.54
N VAL A 183 24.05 -24.92 0.85
CA VAL A 183 23.40 -24.04 1.83
C VAL A 183 23.61 -24.54 3.25
N PHE A 184 23.42 -25.84 3.47
CA PHE A 184 23.53 -26.47 4.77
C PHE A 184 24.97 -26.94 4.98
N MET A 185 25.68 -26.33 5.92
CA MET A 185 26.98 -26.83 6.38
C MET A 185 26.76 -27.65 7.66
N ALA A 186 27.34 -28.85 7.73
CA ALA A 186 27.11 -29.77 8.84
C ALA A 186 28.34 -30.58 9.23
N ASP A 187 28.42 -30.92 10.51
CA ASP A 187 29.32 -31.96 11.03
C ASP A 187 28.58 -33.29 11.15
N TYR A 188 29.30 -34.39 11.35
CA TYR A 188 28.69 -35.68 11.68
C TYR A 188 27.89 -35.55 13.00
N LEU A 189 26.62 -35.96 12.96
CA LEU A 189 25.78 -35.96 14.17
C LEU A 189 26.30 -36.97 15.20
N ASP A 190 26.51 -38.20 14.75
CA ASP A 190 27.28 -39.24 15.43
C ASP A 190 27.74 -40.22 14.35
N LYS A 191 29.04 -40.27 14.10
CA LYS A 191 29.60 -41.06 12.99
C LYS A 191 29.58 -42.56 13.27
N GLU A 192 29.68 -42.96 14.53
CA GLU A 192 29.70 -44.38 14.91
C GLU A 192 28.27 -44.94 14.90
N LYS A 193 27.31 -44.14 15.38
CA LYS A 193 25.90 -44.54 15.50
C LYS A 193 25.12 -44.41 14.18
N TRP A 194 25.14 -43.24 13.56
CA TRP A 194 24.29 -42.92 12.41
C TRP A 194 25.02 -42.77 11.07
N GLN A 195 26.36 -42.90 11.09
CA GLN A 195 27.23 -42.81 9.92
C GLN A 195 27.12 -41.45 9.20
N TYR A 196 26.68 -41.39 7.94
CA TYR A 196 26.65 -40.16 7.14
C TYR A 196 25.39 -39.30 7.41
N VAL A 197 25.09 -39.08 8.67
CA VAL A 197 24.02 -38.18 9.13
C VAL A 197 24.65 -36.92 9.73
N GLY A 198 24.13 -35.76 9.32
CA GLY A 198 24.70 -34.45 9.66
C GLY A 198 23.93 -33.70 10.74
N LYS A 199 24.66 -32.95 11.56
CA LYS A 199 24.17 -31.87 12.42
C LYS A 199 24.54 -30.55 11.79
N ILE A 200 23.56 -29.77 11.35
CA ILE A 200 23.79 -28.46 10.74
C ILE A 200 24.48 -27.54 11.76
N THR A 201 25.57 -26.90 11.33
CA THR A 201 26.37 -25.96 12.13
C THR A 201 26.32 -24.55 11.57
N ARG A 202 26.13 -24.38 10.25
CA ARG A 202 26.10 -23.09 9.57
C ARG A 202 25.19 -23.12 8.35
N ILE A 203 24.47 -22.01 8.11
CA ILE A 203 23.65 -21.78 6.91
C ILE A 203 24.30 -20.70 6.05
N ASN A 204 24.54 -21.00 4.77
CA ASN A 204 25.02 -20.03 3.79
C ASN A 204 23.85 -19.30 3.11
N LYS A 205 23.60 -18.05 3.51
CA LYS A 205 22.44 -17.26 3.06
C LYS A 205 22.66 -16.59 1.70
N ASP A 206 23.91 -16.29 1.34
CA ASP A 206 24.24 -15.48 0.16
C ASP A 206 23.61 -15.99 -1.14
N ALA A 207 23.59 -17.31 -1.33
CA ALA A 207 23.02 -17.92 -2.53
C ALA A 207 21.49 -17.78 -2.59
N ILE A 208 20.82 -17.87 -1.43
CA ILE A 208 19.38 -17.70 -1.30
C ILE A 208 19.02 -16.23 -1.56
N GLU A 209 19.71 -15.30 -0.91
CA GLU A 209 19.45 -13.85 -1.03
C GLU A 209 19.62 -13.39 -2.48
N LYS A 210 20.72 -13.78 -3.14
CA LYS A 210 20.96 -13.48 -4.57
C LYS A 210 19.96 -14.14 -5.52
N SER A 211 19.39 -15.29 -5.14
CA SER A 211 18.31 -15.92 -5.91
C SER A 211 17.04 -15.09 -5.85
N ILE A 212 16.67 -14.65 -4.64
CA ILE A 212 15.47 -13.84 -4.40
C ILE A 212 15.60 -12.46 -5.04
N GLU A 213 16.76 -11.80 -4.91
CA GLU A 213 17.05 -10.51 -5.56
C GLU A 213 16.93 -10.57 -7.09
N ALA A 214 17.30 -11.72 -7.67
CA ALA A 214 17.18 -11.95 -9.11
C ALA A 214 15.75 -12.39 -9.53
N GLY A 215 14.80 -12.48 -8.60
CA GLY A 215 13.41 -12.85 -8.87
C GLY A 215 13.18 -14.35 -9.08
N TYR A 216 14.00 -15.21 -8.45
CA TYR A 216 13.86 -16.67 -8.51
C TYR A 216 13.47 -17.26 -7.16
N ILE A 217 12.48 -18.17 -7.15
CA ILE A 217 12.16 -19.00 -5.99
C ILE A 217 13.32 -19.98 -5.74
N PRO A 218 14.02 -19.89 -4.59
CA PRO A 218 15.10 -20.81 -4.26
C PRO A 218 14.53 -22.16 -3.79
N VAL A 219 14.98 -23.25 -4.42
CA VAL A 219 14.59 -24.62 -4.10
C VAL A 219 15.81 -25.40 -3.62
N LEU A 220 15.70 -25.97 -2.42
CA LEU A 220 16.77 -26.63 -1.69
C LEU A 220 16.42 -28.09 -1.38
N THR A 221 17.41 -28.97 -1.49
CA THR A 221 17.34 -30.31 -0.90
C THR A 221 17.79 -30.25 0.57
N SER A 222 17.30 -31.15 1.41
CA SER A 222 17.73 -31.25 2.82
C SER A 222 19.12 -31.89 3.02
N MET A 223 20.00 -31.85 2.00
CA MET A 223 21.36 -32.38 2.11
C MET A 223 22.31 -31.32 2.65
N ALA A 224 23.24 -31.74 3.51
CA ALA A 224 24.29 -30.88 4.02
C ALA A 224 25.68 -31.31 3.53
N GLU A 225 26.61 -30.37 3.60
CA GLU A 225 28.01 -30.54 3.24
C GLU A 225 28.89 -30.27 4.47
N SER A 226 29.89 -31.10 4.72
CA SER A 226 30.94 -30.80 5.70
C SER A 226 31.97 -29.82 5.13
N ASP A 227 32.80 -29.23 5.99
CA ASP A 227 33.85 -28.29 5.54
C ASP A 227 34.90 -28.95 4.61
N ASP A 228 35.03 -30.28 4.62
CA ASP A 228 35.85 -31.05 3.65
C ASP A 228 35.09 -31.49 2.38
N GLY A 229 33.84 -31.04 2.20
CA GLY A 229 33.02 -31.27 1.00
C GLY A 229 32.32 -32.63 0.95
N ARG A 230 32.22 -33.37 2.06
CA ARG A 230 31.46 -34.62 2.11
C ARG A 230 29.98 -34.32 2.29
N LEU A 231 29.14 -35.10 1.63
CA LEU A 231 27.70 -35.01 1.77
C LEU A 231 27.22 -35.77 3.02
N LEU A 232 26.28 -35.17 3.72
CA LEU A 232 25.62 -35.73 4.90
C LEU A 232 24.10 -35.63 4.73
N ASN A 233 23.41 -36.67 5.16
CA ASN A 233 21.96 -36.71 5.20
C ASN A 233 21.45 -35.91 6.41
N VAL A 234 20.45 -35.05 6.21
CA VAL A 234 19.82 -34.29 7.29
C VAL A 234 18.30 -34.41 7.19
N ASN A 235 17.63 -34.47 8.34
CA ASN A 235 16.18 -34.45 8.40
C ASN A 235 15.65 -33.13 7.83
N ALA A 236 14.69 -33.20 6.90
CA ALA A 236 14.10 -32.03 6.27
C ALA A 236 13.39 -31.07 7.25
N ASP A 237 12.81 -31.58 8.35
CA ASP A 237 12.19 -30.72 9.37
C ASP A 237 13.25 -29.94 10.17
N VAL A 238 14.40 -30.58 10.45
CA VAL A 238 15.56 -29.93 11.09
C VAL A 238 16.20 -28.91 10.13
N ALA A 239 16.36 -29.27 8.86
CA ALA A 239 16.88 -28.36 7.84
C ALA A 239 15.98 -27.12 7.67
N ALA A 240 14.65 -27.31 7.66
CA ALA A 240 13.69 -26.20 7.64
C ALA A 240 13.78 -25.31 8.88
N ALA A 241 13.92 -25.91 10.07
CA ALA A 241 14.06 -25.17 11.31
C ALA A 241 15.36 -24.34 11.33
N GLU A 242 16.51 -24.92 11.00
CA GLU A 242 17.79 -24.19 10.96
C GLU A 242 17.80 -23.10 9.88
N LEU A 243 17.18 -23.35 8.73
CA LEU A 243 16.97 -22.35 7.70
C LEU A 243 16.08 -21.20 8.20
N ALA A 244 15.01 -21.50 8.93
CA ALA A 244 14.15 -20.50 9.53
C ALA A 244 14.87 -19.68 10.61
N ARG A 245 15.69 -20.31 11.47
CA ARG A 245 16.54 -19.60 12.45
C ARG A 245 17.51 -18.65 11.75
N ALA A 246 18.03 -19.05 10.60
CA ALA A 246 18.97 -18.24 9.82
C ALA A 246 18.27 -17.07 9.11
N LEU A 247 17.10 -17.28 8.49
CA LEU A 247 16.43 -16.27 7.67
C LEU A 247 15.44 -15.38 8.44
N GLU A 248 15.00 -15.82 9.62
CA GLU A 248 13.96 -15.17 10.44
C GLU A 248 12.70 -14.79 9.64
N PRO A 249 12.04 -15.76 8.97
CA PRO A 249 10.87 -15.46 8.15
C PRO A 249 9.65 -15.12 9.02
N LEU A 250 8.68 -14.43 8.43
CA LEU A 250 7.38 -14.20 9.06
C LEU A 250 6.56 -15.49 9.17
N LYS A 251 6.65 -16.36 8.17
CA LYS A 251 5.93 -17.63 8.11
C LYS A 251 6.90 -18.79 7.90
N VAL A 252 6.79 -19.82 8.74
CA VAL A 252 7.39 -21.13 8.49
C VAL A 252 6.24 -22.09 8.20
N VAL A 253 6.24 -22.74 7.05
CA VAL A 253 5.11 -23.58 6.62
C VAL A 253 5.58 -25.01 6.46
N TYR A 254 4.92 -25.94 7.14
CA TYR A 254 5.09 -27.38 6.98
C TYR A 254 3.91 -27.94 6.19
N LEU A 255 4.15 -28.31 4.93
CA LEU A 255 3.12 -28.93 4.10
C LEU A 255 2.95 -30.41 4.45
N SER A 256 1.70 -30.80 4.66
CA SER A 256 1.31 -32.15 5.04
C SER A 256 0.00 -32.57 4.38
N GLU A 257 -0.15 -33.86 4.12
CA GLU A 257 -1.36 -34.43 3.49
C GLU A 257 -2.61 -34.25 4.36
N LYS A 258 -2.45 -34.31 5.69
CA LYS A 258 -3.57 -34.15 6.62
C LYS A 258 -4.01 -32.69 6.80
N GLY A 259 -3.15 -31.74 6.45
CA GLY A 259 -3.45 -30.32 6.53
C GLY A 259 -3.74 -29.76 7.93
N GLY A 260 -3.08 -30.29 8.96
CA GLY A 260 -3.21 -29.79 10.34
C GLY A 260 -2.85 -30.82 11.41
N LEU A 261 -2.97 -30.38 12.66
CA LEU A 261 -3.00 -31.19 13.87
C LEU A 261 -4.46 -31.38 14.32
N PHE A 262 -4.71 -32.48 15.00
CA PHE A 262 -6.05 -32.88 15.44
C PHE A 262 -6.03 -33.17 16.93
N ASP A 263 -7.13 -32.84 17.61
CA ASP A 263 -7.30 -33.08 19.04
C ASP A 263 -7.76 -34.51 19.35
N GLY A 264 -8.15 -34.75 20.61
CA GLY A 264 -8.61 -36.06 21.07
C GLY A 264 -10.00 -36.46 20.57
N GLU A 265 -10.81 -35.51 20.11
CA GLU A 265 -12.15 -35.73 19.56
C GLU A 265 -12.10 -35.94 18.04
N GLY A 266 -10.94 -35.66 17.43
CA GLY A 266 -10.70 -35.79 16.00
C GLY A 266 -10.94 -34.48 15.25
N ASP A 267 -11.21 -33.40 15.97
CA ASP A 267 -11.39 -32.08 15.39
C ASP A 267 -10.04 -31.42 15.08
N LYS A 268 -10.02 -30.62 14.01
CA LYS A 268 -8.80 -29.93 13.59
C LYS A 268 -8.53 -28.75 14.52
N ILE A 269 -7.31 -28.70 15.07
CA ILE A 269 -6.85 -27.58 15.88
C ILE A 269 -6.53 -26.41 14.94
N SER A 270 -7.26 -25.31 15.03
CA SER A 270 -7.05 -24.14 14.15
C SER A 270 -5.80 -23.35 14.54
N HIS A 271 -5.57 -23.14 15.84
CA HIS A 271 -4.43 -22.39 16.34
C HIS A 271 -3.92 -22.91 17.69
N ILE A 272 -2.65 -22.63 18.00
CA ILE A 272 -2.02 -22.91 19.29
C ILE A 272 -1.18 -21.68 19.71
N ASN A 273 -1.48 -21.12 20.89
CA ASN A 273 -0.64 -20.11 21.53
C ASN A 273 0.27 -20.75 22.57
N LEU A 274 1.55 -20.93 22.22
CA LEU A 274 2.49 -21.71 23.03
C LEU A 274 2.72 -21.15 24.43
N ASP A 275 2.79 -19.82 24.59
CA ASP A 275 3.09 -19.22 25.90
C ASP A 275 1.98 -19.50 26.94
N GLU A 276 0.75 -19.81 26.50
CA GLU A 276 -0.40 -20.09 27.39
C GLU A 276 -0.82 -21.56 27.38
N GLU A 277 -0.84 -22.20 26.21
CA GLU A 277 -1.48 -23.51 26.04
C GLU A 277 -0.50 -24.68 26.07
N PHE A 278 0.82 -24.45 25.95
CA PHE A 278 1.80 -25.51 25.75
C PHE A 278 1.77 -26.57 26.85
N ASP A 279 1.88 -26.18 28.12
CA ASP A 279 1.94 -27.13 29.23
C ASP A 279 0.64 -27.95 29.34
N GLN A 280 -0.51 -27.30 29.14
CA GLN A 280 -1.82 -27.95 29.17
C GLN A 280 -1.97 -28.95 28.02
N LEU A 281 -1.54 -28.58 26.80
CA LEU A 281 -1.55 -29.44 25.62
C LEU A 281 -0.62 -30.64 25.78
N MET A 282 0.58 -30.44 26.34
CA MET A 282 1.54 -31.53 26.56
C MET A 282 1.05 -32.55 27.58
N ALA A 283 0.26 -32.10 28.57
CA ALA A 283 -0.35 -32.94 29.60
C ALA A 283 -1.56 -33.76 29.08
N GLN A 284 -2.12 -33.44 27.91
CA GLN A 284 -3.29 -34.16 27.41
C GLN A 284 -2.97 -35.63 27.05
N PRO A 285 -3.82 -36.60 27.44
CA PRO A 285 -3.62 -38.02 27.11
C PRO A 285 -3.62 -38.31 25.60
N TRP A 286 -4.37 -37.53 24.83
CA TRP A 286 -4.50 -37.70 23.37
C TRP A 286 -3.30 -37.13 22.60
N CYS A 287 -2.44 -36.32 23.22
CA CYS A 287 -1.23 -35.77 22.61
C CYS A 287 -0.16 -36.87 22.49
N ARG A 288 -0.32 -37.74 21.47
CA ARG A 288 0.54 -38.89 21.18
C ARG A 288 1.98 -38.46 20.89
N TYR A 289 2.92 -39.39 21.01
CA TYR A 289 4.37 -39.16 20.84
C TYR A 289 4.74 -38.30 19.62
N GLY A 290 4.18 -38.59 18.44
CA GLY A 290 4.47 -37.82 17.22
C GLY A 290 3.93 -36.38 17.23
N THR A 291 2.71 -36.16 17.73
CA THR A 291 2.13 -34.81 17.88
C THR A 291 2.89 -34.00 18.93
N ARG A 292 3.23 -34.65 20.05
CA ARG A 292 4.02 -34.07 21.14
C ARG A 292 5.40 -33.62 20.67
N LEU A 293 6.10 -34.49 19.92
CA LEU A 293 7.42 -34.16 19.38
C LEU A 293 7.35 -32.94 18.45
N LYS A 294 6.39 -32.91 17.52
CA LYS A 294 6.21 -31.78 16.60
C LYS A 294 5.95 -30.46 17.32
N ILE A 295 5.04 -30.44 18.29
CA ILE A 295 4.72 -29.20 19.03
C ILE A 295 5.95 -28.73 19.81
N LYS A 296 6.73 -29.66 20.39
CA LYS A 296 7.98 -29.34 21.10
C LYS A 296 9.03 -28.75 20.17
N GLU A 297 9.28 -29.38 19.01
CA GLU A 297 10.24 -28.87 18.01
C GLU A 297 9.84 -27.49 17.49
N ILE A 298 8.53 -27.27 17.26
CA ILE A 298 7.99 -25.99 16.82
C ILE A 298 8.13 -24.93 17.91
N LYS A 299 7.93 -25.29 19.19
CA LYS A 299 8.21 -24.40 20.31
C LYS A 299 9.69 -24.02 20.37
N ASP A 300 10.59 -25.00 20.30
CA ASP A 300 12.04 -24.77 20.33
C ASP A 300 12.50 -23.91 19.14
N LEU A 301 11.83 -23.99 17.99
CA LEU A 301 12.03 -23.09 16.86
C LEU A 301 11.55 -21.67 17.18
N LEU A 302 10.26 -21.53 17.53
CA LEU A 302 9.62 -20.24 17.75
C LEU A 302 10.22 -19.46 18.92
N ASP A 303 10.75 -20.12 19.94
CA ASP A 303 11.44 -19.48 21.06
C ASP A 303 12.68 -18.68 20.63
N THR A 304 13.30 -19.06 19.49
CA THR A 304 14.44 -18.34 18.92
C THR A 304 14.08 -17.34 17.84
N LEU A 305 12.85 -17.40 17.32
CA LEU A 305 12.37 -16.48 16.29
C LEU A 305 11.70 -15.25 16.93
N PRO A 306 11.58 -14.14 16.19
CA PRO A 306 10.77 -13.00 16.61
C PRO A 306 9.33 -13.43 16.94
N ARG A 307 8.68 -12.77 17.91
CA ARG A 307 7.26 -13.04 18.27
C ARG A 307 6.28 -12.84 17.11
N THR A 308 6.67 -12.07 16.10
CA THR A 308 5.90 -11.87 14.86
C THR A 308 5.91 -13.09 13.94
N SER A 309 6.84 -14.02 14.13
CA SER A 309 6.93 -15.25 13.34
C SER A 309 5.90 -16.28 13.81
N SER A 310 5.41 -17.07 12.87
CA SER A 310 4.50 -18.17 13.15
C SER A 310 4.83 -19.40 12.30
N VAL A 311 4.48 -20.57 12.82
CA VAL A 311 4.59 -21.85 12.11
C VAL A 311 3.18 -22.28 11.70
N ALA A 312 3.01 -22.77 10.48
CA ALA A 312 1.73 -23.30 10.01
C ALA A 312 1.89 -24.73 9.48
N ILE A 313 0.98 -25.62 9.86
CA ILE A 313 0.89 -26.99 9.33
C ILE A 313 -0.37 -27.11 8.51
N ILE A 314 -0.24 -27.22 7.19
CA ILE A 314 -1.36 -27.09 6.25
C ILE A 314 -1.26 -28.03 5.05
N HIS A 315 -2.35 -28.12 4.30
CA HIS A 315 -2.39 -28.81 3.01
C HIS A 315 -1.91 -27.85 1.89
N PRO A 316 -1.29 -28.33 0.79
CA PRO A 316 -0.84 -27.45 -0.30
C PRO A 316 -1.93 -26.58 -0.94
N SER A 317 -3.18 -27.05 -0.98
CA SER A 317 -4.33 -26.27 -1.47
C SER A 317 -4.66 -25.05 -0.62
N ASP A 318 -4.27 -25.11 0.65
CA ASP A 318 -4.66 -24.16 1.69
C ASP A 318 -3.58 -23.09 1.92
N LEU A 319 -2.47 -23.18 1.19
CA LEU A 319 -1.30 -22.33 1.36
C LEU A 319 -1.62 -20.85 1.23
N GLN A 320 -2.44 -20.48 0.25
CA GLN A 320 -2.88 -19.09 0.08
C GLN A 320 -3.67 -18.63 1.31
N LYS A 321 -4.68 -19.39 1.73
CA LYS A 321 -5.52 -18.99 2.86
C LYS A 321 -4.69 -18.82 4.13
N GLU A 322 -3.77 -19.74 4.40
CA GLU A 322 -2.94 -19.70 5.60
C GLU A 322 -1.92 -18.55 5.62
N LEU A 323 -1.29 -18.24 4.48
CA LEU A 323 -0.23 -17.23 4.45
C LEU A 323 -0.75 -15.81 4.68
N PHE A 324 -2.04 -15.58 4.45
CA PHE A 324 -2.61 -14.23 4.42
C PHE A 324 -3.85 -14.02 5.31
N THR A 325 -4.39 -15.07 5.93
CA THR A 325 -5.53 -14.97 6.86
C THR A 325 -5.16 -15.54 8.22
N ASP A 326 -5.60 -14.88 9.29
CA ASP A 326 -5.49 -15.42 10.66
C ASP A 326 -6.52 -16.50 10.97
N SER A 327 -7.61 -16.59 10.18
CA SER A 327 -8.60 -17.66 10.30
C SER A 327 -8.02 -19.03 9.90
N GLY A 328 -6.98 -19.01 9.06
CA GLY A 328 -6.19 -20.18 8.68
C GLY A 328 -6.99 -21.26 7.95
N ALA A 329 -6.29 -22.31 7.55
CA ALA A 329 -6.92 -23.53 7.01
C ALA A 329 -6.33 -24.83 7.56
N GLY A 330 -5.17 -24.75 8.21
CA GLY A 330 -4.64 -25.83 9.02
C GLY A 330 -4.45 -25.43 10.47
N THR A 331 -3.31 -25.82 11.04
CA THR A 331 -2.96 -25.47 12.42
C THR A 331 -1.87 -24.41 12.43
N MET A 332 -2.21 -23.21 12.91
CA MET A 332 -1.27 -22.11 13.09
C MET A 332 -0.71 -22.11 14.52
N ILE A 333 0.60 -22.22 14.66
CA ILE A 333 1.30 -22.25 15.94
C ILE A 333 2.16 -20.99 16.06
N ARG A 334 2.03 -20.31 17.18
CA ARG A 334 2.80 -19.09 17.48
C ARG A 334 3.10 -19.05 18.97
N ARG A 335 4.04 -18.19 19.36
CA ARG A 335 4.26 -17.92 20.79
C ARG A 335 3.00 -17.34 21.43
N GLY A 336 2.35 -16.41 20.72
CA GLY A 336 1.24 -15.65 21.26
C GLY A 336 1.72 -14.65 22.32
N ASP A 337 0.78 -13.92 22.91
CA ASP A 337 1.05 -13.08 24.08
C ASP A 337 0.40 -13.73 25.29
N LYS A 338 1.09 -13.70 26.42
CA LYS A 338 0.54 -14.22 27.68
C LYS A 338 -0.58 -13.30 28.13
N ILE A 339 -1.76 -13.86 28.40
CA ILE A 339 -2.86 -13.07 28.92
C ILE A 339 -2.70 -12.93 30.44
N GLN A 340 -2.48 -11.70 30.88
CA GLN A 340 -2.52 -11.33 32.27
C GLN A 340 -3.96 -11.12 32.73
N LYS A 341 -4.21 -11.46 34.00
CA LYS A 341 -5.50 -11.27 34.67
C LYS A 341 -5.28 -10.43 35.91
N ALA A 342 -6.13 -9.42 36.12
CA ALA A 342 -6.12 -8.58 37.31
C ALA A 342 -7.54 -8.48 37.88
N ASN A 343 -7.68 -8.65 39.20
CA ASN A 343 -8.97 -8.49 39.89
C ASN A 343 -9.04 -7.20 40.72
N SER A 344 -7.93 -6.48 40.84
CA SER A 344 -7.83 -5.21 41.55
C SER A 344 -6.94 -4.23 40.80
N VAL A 345 -7.15 -2.93 41.03
CA VAL A 345 -6.37 -1.88 40.36
C VAL A 345 -4.90 -1.90 40.78
N SER A 346 -4.57 -2.42 41.97
CA SER A 346 -3.20 -2.59 42.46
C SER A 346 -2.42 -3.72 41.80
N GLU A 347 -3.09 -4.64 41.11
CA GLU A 347 -2.45 -5.73 40.37
C GLU A 347 -1.92 -5.28 39.00
N PHE A 348 -2.26 -4.08 38.54
CA PHE A 348 -1.67 -3.50 37.33
C PHE A 348 -0.26 -2.98 37.61
N GLU A 349 0.73 -3.44 36.84
CA GLU A 349 2.14 -2.99 36.98
C GLU A 349 2.30 -1.48 36.73
N ASP A 350 1.53 -0.93 35.79
CA ASP A 350 1.60 0.47 35.38
C ASP A 350 0.18 1.01 35.10
N ILE A 351 -0.36 1.72 36.09
CA ILE A 351 -1.72 2.26 36.02
C ILE A 351 -1.84 3.37 34.97
N ASP A 352 -0.77 4.13 34.72
CA ASP A 352 -0.78 5.23 33.77
C ASP A 352 -0.83 4.68 32.34
N LYS A 353 -0.15 3.56 32.06
CA LYS A 353 -0.33 2.82 30.80
C LYS A 353 -1.73 2.28 30.61
N ILE A 354 -2.39 1.79 31.66
CA ILE A 354 -3.80 1.34 31.58
C ILE A 354 -4.71 2.52 31.25
N LYS A 355 -4.54 3.66 31.94
CA LYS A 355 -5.29 4.89 31.64
C LYS A 355 -5.07 5.34 30.20
N ALA A 356 -3.82 5.39 29.74
CA ALA A 356 -3.49 5.71 28.35
C ALA A 356 -4.15 4.74 27.36
N THR A 357 -4.20 3.44 27.68
CA THR A 357 -4.87 2.42 26.85
C THR A 357 -6.38 2.62 26.78
N LEU A 358 -7.02 3.02 27.89
CA LEU A 358 -8.45 3.34 27.93
C LEU A 358 -8.80 4.64 27.17
N ILE A 359 -7.84 5.56 27.03
CA ILE A 359 -7.99 6.83 26.28
C ILE A 359 -7.76 6.63 24.77
N ARG A 360 -6.89 5.69 24.38
CA ARG A 360 -6.25 5.57 23.06
C ARG A 360 -7.17 5.65 21.83
N ASP A 361 -8.44 5.25 21.95
CA ASP A 361 -9.42 5.25 20.86
C ASP A 361 -10.58 6.24 21.11
N ARG A 362 -10.45 7.13 22.10
CA ARG A 362 -11.54 7.93 22.69
C ARG A 362 -11.08 9.35 23.00
N GLU A 363 -10.74 10.13 21.98
CA GLU A 363 -10.38 11.56 22.11
C GLU A 363 -11.64 12.44 22.15
N GLY A 364 -11.95 12.98 23.34
CA GLY A 364 -12.96 13.99 23.59
C GLY A 364 -12.46 14.97 24.65
N LEU A 365 -13.10 16.14 24.75
CA LEU A 365 -12.69 17.27 25.61
C LEU A 365 -12.68 17.01 27.14
N ASP A 366 -12.85 15.77 27.60
CA ASP A 366 -12.84 15.38 29.03
C ASP A 366 -12.50 13.88 29.25
N SER A 367 -11.75 13.28 28.30
CA SER A 367 -11.49 11.83 28.30
C SER A 367 -10.63 11.37 29.48
N GLU A 368 -9.61 12.14 29.86
CA GLU A 368 -8.75 11.85 31.01
C GLU A 368 -9.55 11.81 32.31
N ALA A 369 -10.33 12.85 32.60
CA ALA A 369 -11.15 12.91 33.81
C ALA A 369 -12.22 11.80 33.85
N THR A 370 -12.73 11.38 32.69
CA THR A 370 -13.70 10.28 32.61
C THR A 370 -13.06 8.92 32.87
N VAL A 371 -11.85 8.70 32.34
CA VAL A 371 -11.06 7.49 32.60
C VAL A 371 -10.62 7.44 34.06
N ASP A 372 -10.22 8.57 34.66
CA ASP A 372 -9.91 8.64 36.09
C ASP A 372 -11.10 8.23 36.95
N ARG A 373 -12.29 8.78 36.70
CA ARG A 373 -13.52 8.38 37.40
C ARG A 373 -13.85 6.89 37.19
N PHE A 374 -13.52 6.32 36.03
CA PHE A 374 -13.73 4.91 35.76
C PHE A 374 -12.74 4.02 36.51
N VAL A 375 -11.46 4.44 36.59
CA VAL A 375 -10.47 3.76 37.42
C VAL A 375 -10.85 3.83 38.90
N ASP A 376 -11.36 4.96 39.38
CA ASP A 376 -11.89 5.07 40.75
C ASP A 376 -13.09 4.14 40.99
N PHE A 377 -14.00 4.04 40.01
CA PHE A 377 -15.08 3.06 40.06
C PHE A 377 -14.55 1.61 40.18
N LEU A 378 -13.50 1.25 39.43
CA LEU A 378 -12.86 -0.06 39.51
C LEU A 378 -12.15 -0.32 40.85
N ARG A 379 -11.77 0.73 41.60
CA ARG A 379 -11.22 0.56 42.96
C ARG A 379 -12.29 0.17 43.97
N GLU A 380 -13.53 0.65 43.76
CA GLU A 380 -14.64 0.45 44.69
C GLU A 380 -15.54 -0.74 44.33
N ASN A 381 -15.42 -1.27 43.09
CA ASN A 381 -16.29 -2.31 42.57
C ASN A 381 -15.49 -3.53 42.11
N PRO A 382 -16.02 -4.75 42.28
CA PRO A 382 -15.36 -5.95 41.79
C PRO A 382 -15.30 -5.93 40.26
N PHE A 383 -14.15 -6.28 39.69
CA PHE A 383 -13.99 -6.46 38.25
C PHE A 383 -12.97 -7.55 37.97
N LYS A 384 -12.89 -7.97 36.72
CA LYS A 384 -11.82 -8.82 36.22
C LYS A 384 -11.34 -8.30 34.88
N ALA A 385 -10.06 -7.93 34.83
CA ALA A 385 -9.40 -7.45 33.63
C ALA A 385 -8.59 -8.56 32.96
N TYR A 386 -8.53 -8.52 31.63
CA TYR A 386 -7.78 -9.42 30.78
C TYR A 386 -7.01 -8.59 29.78
N PHE A 387 -5.69 -8.77 29.72
CA PHE A 387 -4.84 -7.99 28.83
C PHE A 387 -3.56 -8.72 28.48
N ASP A 388 -2.97 -8.39 27.33
CA ASP A 388 -1.64 -8.86 26.93
C ASP A 388 -0.54 -7.96 27.51
N ASP A 389 0.68 -8.48 27.57
CA ASP A 389 1.87 -7.76 28.08
C ASP A 389 2.10 -6.39 27.40
N ALA A 390 1.72 -6.26 26.12
CA ALA A 390 1.89 -5.03 25.34
C ALA A 390 0.67 -4.09 25.38
N LEU A 391 -0.39 -4.45 26.12
CA LEU A 391 -1.67 -3.71 26.18
C LEU A 391 -2.24 -3.41 24.79
N GLN A 392 -2.04 -4.35 23.86
CA GLN A 392 -2.66 -4.31 22.54
C GLN A 392 -4.16 -4.55 22.64
N CYS A 393 -4.62 -5.34 23.60
CA CYS A 393 -6.01 -5.62 23.94
C CYS A 393 -6.21 -5.56 25.46
N LEU A 394 -7.22 -4.80 25.89
CA LEU A 394 -7.65 -4.72 27.28
C LEU A 394 -9.16 -4.93 27.35
N ALA A 395 -9.58 -6.02 27.99
CA ALA A 395 -10.97 -6.32 28.30
C ALA A 395 -11.21 -6.20 29.81
N ILE A 396 -12.28 -5.52 30.21
CA ILE A 396 -12.68 -5.42 31.62
C ILE A 396 -14.12 -5.92 31.74
N VAL A 397 -14.28 -7.00 32.50
CA VAL A 397 -15.57 -7.62 32.80
C VAL A 397 -15.96 -7.26 34.23
N VAL A 398 -17.19 -6.78 34.40
CA VAL A 398 -17.78 -6.54 35.71
C VAL A 398 -18.75 -7.69 35.99
N PRO A 399 -18.58 -8.45 37.08
CA PRO A 399 -19.42 -9.59 37.40
C PRO A 399 -20.86 -9.16 37.74
N ALA A 400 -21.77 -10.15 37.76
CA ALA A 400 -23.12 -9.96 38.28
C ALA A 400 -23.09 -9.59 39.77
N GLY A 401 -24.03 -8.76 40.22
CA GLY A 401 -24.06 -8.21 41.59
C GLY A 401 -25.38 -7.51 41.89
N GLU A 402 -25.45 -6.74 42.99
CA GLU A 402 -26.66 -6.00 43.35
C GLU A 402 -27.04 -5.01 42.22
N GLY A 403 -28.15 -5.32 41.52
CA GLY A 403 -28.64 -4.55 40.36
C GLY A 403 -28.18 -5.03 38.98
N ARG A 404 -27.35 -6.09 38.86
CA ARG A 404 -26.94 -6.67 37.57
C ARG A 404 -27.11 -8.19 37.54
N THR A 405 -27.97 -8.66 36.65
CA THR A 405 -28.33 -10.08 36.50
C THR A 405 -27.28 -10.91 35.74
N LEU A 406 -26.50 -10.28 34.87
CA LEU A 406 -25.50 -10.96 34.02
C LEU A 406 -24.13 -10.25 34.08
N PRO A 407 -23.02 -11.02 33.99
CA PRO A 407 -21.69 -10.44 33.80
C PRO A 407 -21.65 -9.58 32.54
N THR A 408 -20.99 -8.43 32.64
CA THR A 408 -21.02 -7.41 31.60
C THR A 408 -19.61 -7.02 31.20
N LEU A 409 -19.33 -6.99 29.89
CA LEU A 409 -18.10 -6.43 29.36
C LEU A 409 -18.19 -4.90 29.38
N ALA A 410 -17.56 -4.27 30.37
CA ALA A 410 -17.60 -2.82 30.56
C ALA A 410 -16.75 -2.08 29.51
N THR A 411 -15.64 -2.67 29.09
CA THR A 411 -14.83 -2.14 27.99
C THR A 411 -14.03 -3.24 27.29
N LEU A 412 -13.82 -3.06 26.00
CA LEU A 412 -12.90 -3.83 25.17
C LEU A 412 -12.14 -2.84 24.29
N ASN A 413 -10.89 -2.54 24.63
CA ASN A 413 -10.04 -1.65 23.84
C ASN A 413 -8.97 -2.47 23.14
N ILE A 414 -8.90 -2.38 21.82
CA ILE A 414 -7.99 -3.18 20.99
C ILE A 414 -7.31 -2.25 19.98
N THR A 415 -5.98 -2.28 19.91
CA THR A 415 -5.18 -1.53 18.92
C THR A 415 -5.55 -2.00 17.51
N LYS A 416 -5.31 -1.16 16.49
CA LYS A 416 -5.28 -1.64 15.11
C LYS A 416 -4.35 -2.85 14.93
N SER A 417 -3.20 -2.88 15.60
CA SER A 417 -2.30 -4.05 15.57
C SER A 417 -2.94 -5.28 16.22
N GLY A 418 -3.58 -5.14 17.37
CA GLY A 418 -4.25 -6.20 18.14
C GLY A 418 -5.50 -6.76 17.45
N TRP A 419 -6.15 -5.97 16.58
CA TRP A 419 -7.21 -6.44 15.69
C TRP A 419 -6.65 -7.21 14.50
N LEU A 420 -5.49 -6.80 13.98
CA LEU A 420 -4.81 -7.45 12.84
C LEU A 420 -3.93 -8.63 13.25
N THR A 421 -3.79 -8.87 14.55
CA THR A 421 -3.19 -10.06 15.12
C THR A 421 -4.28 -10.83 15.88
N ASN A 422 -4.03 -12.09 16.19
CA ASN A 422 -5.00 -12.91 16.93
C ASN A 422 -4.98 -12.62 18.46
N VAL A 423 -4.67 -11.38 18.89
CA VAL A 423 -4.67 -10.98 20.32
C VAL A 423 -6.10 -10.80 20.84
N ALA A 424 -6.98 -10.18 20.05
CA ALA A 424 -8.39 -10.03 20.40
C ALA A 424 -9.08 -11.38 20.65
N GLU A 425 -8.74 -12.38 19.83
CA GLU A 425 -9.23 -13.76 19.94
C GLU A 425 -8.76 -14.44 21.23
N ASN A 426 -7.47 -14.32 21.56
CA ASN A 426 -6.90 -14.88 22.79
C ASN A 426 -7.56 -14.27 24.03
N VAL A 427 -7.67 -12.94 24.09
CA VAL A 427 -8.29 -12.25 25.23
C VAL A 427 -9.76 -12.64 25.36
N PHE A 428 -10.51 -12.69 24.26
CA PHE A 428 -11.93 -13.03 24.32
C PHE A 428 -12.16 -14.51 24.68
N ALA A 429 -11.27 -15.43 24.26
CA ALA A 429 -11.31 -16.82 24.68
C ALA A 429 -11.05 -16.97 26.19
N ALA A 430 -10.09 -16.21 26.74
CA ALA A 430 -9.83 -16.16 28.18
C ALA A 430 -11.03 -15.60 28.97
N VAL A 431 -11.71 -14.57 28.43
CA VAL A 431 -12.96 -14.04 28.97
C VAL A 431 -14.05 -15.10 28.96
N LYS A 432 -14.27 -15.79 27.82
CA LYS A 432 -15.31 -16.82 27.66
C LYS A 432 -15.10 -18.03 28.58
N LYS A 433 -13.86 -18.41 28.82
CA LYS A 433 -13.48 -19.48 29.76
C LYS A 433 -13.90 -19.16 31.19
N ASP A 434 -13.71 -17.91 31.62
CA ASP A 434 -13.99 -17.48 32.99
C ASP A 434 -15.45 -17.01 33.18
N HIS A 435 -16.09 -16.54 32.10
CA HIS A 435 -17.45 -16.03 32.07
C HIS A 435 -18.27 -16.75 30.98
N PRO A 436 -18.90 -17.90 31.30
CA PRO A 436 -19.71 -18.66 30.35
C PRO A 436 -20.95 -17.93 29.85
N GLN A 437 -21.39 -16.90 30.57
CA GLN A 437 -22.46 -15.98 30.18
C GLN A 437 -21.92 -14.55 30.22
N LEU A 438 -22.15 -13.77 29.16
CA LEU A 438 -21.69 -12.39 29.07
C LEU A 438 -22.61 -11.56 28.17
N VAL A 439 -22.79 -10.30 28.54
CA VAL A 439 -23.46 -9.29 27.72
C VAL A 439 -22.55 -8.09 27.45
N TRP A 440 -22.67 -7.49 26.27
CA TRP A 440 -21.89 -6.29 25.90
C TRP A 440 -22.59 -5.46 24.83
N THR A 441 -22.18 -4.20 24.67
CA THR A 441 -22.78 -3.29 23.69
C THR A 441 -21.74 -2.66 22.76
N VAL A 442 -22.05 -2.62 21.47
CA VAL A 442 -21.17 -2.12 20.41
C VAL A 442 -21.90 -1.03 19.61
N ASN A 443 -21.15 -0.09 19.02
CA ASN A 443 -21.73 0.90 18.10
C ASN A 443 -22.15 0.20 16.80
N GLU A 444 -23.32 0.51 16.26
CA GLU A 444 -23.76 -0.07 14.99
C GLU A 444 -22.85 0.31 13.80
N ASN A 445 -22.07 1.39 13.94
CA ASN A 445 -21.07 1.83 12.95
C ASN A 445 -19.64 1.34 13.26
N ASP A 446 -19.45 0.41 14.21
CA ASP A 446 -18.13 -0.14 14.51
C ASP A 446 -17.56 -0.90 13.31
N GLU A 447 -16.28 -0.68 12.99
CA GLU A 447 -15.63 -1.30 11.83
C GLU A 447 -15.48 -2.82 11.96
N ASN A 448 -15.53 -3.36 13.19
CA ASN A 448 -15.34 -4.78 13.51
C ASN A 448 -16.66 -5.47 13.90
N LEU A 449 -17.81 -4.89 13.56
CA LEU A 449 -19.11 -5.41 13.97
C LEU A 449 -19.33 -6.89 13.60
N THR A 450 -18.86 -7.32 12.43
CA THR A 450 -18.91 -8.73 11.98
C THR A 450 -18.25 -9.69 12.97
N TRP A 451 -17.12 -9.30 13.57
CA TRP A 451 -16.43 -10.13 14.55
C TRP A 451 -17.28 -10.33 15.81
N PHE A 452 -17.97 -9.28 16.29
CA PHE A 452 -18.86 -9.41 17.45
C PHE A 452 -20.06 -10.33 17.17
N PHE A 453 -20.59 -10.32 15.94
CA PHE A 453 -21.61 -11.28 15.52
C PHE A 453 -21.11 -12.73 15.58
N GLU A 454 -19.87 -12.99 15.17
CA GLU A 454 -19.27 -14.33 15.23
C GLU A 454 -19.05 -14.84 16.65
N LYS A 455 -18.86 -13.94 17.64
CA LYS A 455 -18.63 -14.31 19.04
C LYS A 455 -19.89 -14.45 19.89
N ALA A 456 -21.01 -13.92 19.40
CA ALA A 456 -22.27 -13.90 20.13
C ALA A 456 -23.17 -15.07 19.73
N ASP A 457 -24.01 -15.53 20.66
CA ASP A 457 -25.10 -16.45 20.34
C ASP A 457 -26.34 -15.69 19.82
N GLY A 458 -26.46 -14.41 20.16
CA GLY A 458 -27.54 -13.53 19.69
C GLY A 458 -27.23 -12.05 19.84
N SER A 459 -28.06 -11.22 19.20
CA SER A 459 -27.89 -9.76 19.20
C SER A 459 -29.23 -9.00 19.06
N PHE A 460 -29.25 -7.75 19.51
CA PHE A 460 -30.36 -6.82 19.34
C PHE A 460 -29.85 -5.42 18.95
N SER A 461 -30.36 -4.84 17.86
CA SER A 461 -30.04 -3.46 17.47
C SER A 461 -31.13 -2.48 17.91
N HIS A 462 -30.73 -1.35 18.51
CA HIS A 462 -31.63 -0.26 18.88
C HIS A 462 -30.88 1.09 18.93
N ASN A 463 -31.45 2.15 18.32
CA ASN A 463 -30.94 3.53 18.38
C ASN A 463 -29.43 3.69 18.08
N GLY A 464 -28.91 3.00 17.06
CA GLY A 464 -27.50 3.11 16.64
C GLY A 464 -26.52 2.37 17.54
N SER A 465 -26.99 1.44 18.37
CA SER A 465 -26.18 0.54 19.20
C SER A 465 -26.68 -0.89 19.04
N VAL A 466 -25.78 -1.86 19.23
CA VAL A 466 -26.08 -3.30 19.17
C VAL A 466 -25.72 -3.94 20.50
N LEU A 467 -26.67 -4.59 21.15
CA LEU A 467 -26.49 -5.46 22.31
C LEU A 467 -26.15 -6.86 21.81
N PHE A 468 -25.10 -7.45 22.35
CA PHE A 468 -24.67 -8.82 22.09
C PHE A 468 -24.66 -9.63 23.38
N TYR A 469 -24.89 -10.93 23.25
CA TYR A 469 -24.83 -11.86 24.37
C TYR A 469 -24.43 -13.28 23.92
N TYR A 470 -23.86 -14.05 24.85
CA TYR A 470 -23.69 -15.49 24.71
C TYR A 470 -23.96 -16.21 26.03
N GLY A 471 -24.22 -17.52 25.95
CA GLY A 471 -24.43 -18.40 27.11
C GLY A 471 -25.81 -18.30 27.75
N CYS A 472 -26.73 -17.52 27.17
CA CYS A 472 -28.10 -17.37 27.67
C CYS A 472 -29.13 -17.41 26.52
N ASP A 473 -30.32 -17.97 26.80
CA ASP A 473 -31.43 -18.01 25.84
C ASP A 473 -32.15 -16.65 25.79
N LEU A 474 -32.75 -16.34 24.65
CA LEU A 474 -33.59 -15.16 24.37
C LEU A 474 -34.75 -15.02 25.37
N ARG A 475 -35.23 -16.15 25.91
CA ARG A 475 -36.32 -16.22 26.91
C ARG A 475 -35.82 -16.28 28.35
N SER A 476 -34.52 -16.12 28.58
CA SER A 476 -33.95 -16.17 29.93
C SER A 476 -34.49 -15.03 30.79
N PRO A 477 -35.01 -15.32 32.00
CA PRO A 477 -35.41 -14.28 32.96
C PRO A 477 -34.27 -13.33 33.34
N ALA A 478 -33.01 -13.76 33.17
CA ALA A 478 -31.83 -12.94 33.43
C ALA A 478 -31.56 -11.90 32.31
N LEU A 479 -32.02 -12.15 31.08
CA LEU A 479 -31.79 -11.28 29.92
C LEU A 479 -32.88 -10.21 29.77
N SER A 480 -34.11 -10.48 30.21
CA SER A 480 -35.24 -9.53 30.10
C SER A 480 -34.94 -8.16 30.73
N PRO A 481 -34.42 -8.07 31.98
CA PRO A 481 -34.11 -6.77 32.58
C PRO A 481 -33.02 -6.01 31.80
N VAL A 482 -32.02 -6.75 31.30
CA VAL A 482 -30.91 -6.21 30.50
C VAL A 482 -31.41 -5.66 29.16
N TYR A 483 -32.36 -6.36 28.54
CA TYR A 483 -33.02 -5.93 27.31
C TYR A 483 -33.88 -4.68 27.53
N ASP A 484 -34.70 -4.64 28.58
CA ASP A 484 -35.54 -3.48 28.89
C ASP A 484 -34.68 -2.24 29.18
N GLU A 485 -33.55 -2.43 29.86
CA GLU A 485 -32.58 -1.38 30.10
C GLU A 485 -31.91 -0.91 28.80
N PHE A 486 -31.61 -1.84 27.87
CA PHE A 486 -31.08 -1.55 26.53
C PHE A 486 -32.04 -0.74 25.67
N VAL A 487 -33.32 -1.11 25.63
CA VAL A 487 -34.31 -0.36 24.85
C VAL A 487 -34.49 1.04 25.42
N SER A 488 -34.49 1.17 26.75
CA SER A 488 -34.71 2.45 27.44
C SER A 488 -33.51 3.40 27.33
N HIS A 489 -32.28 2.89 27.37
CA HIS A 489 -31.06 3.69 27.51
C HIS A 489 -30.02 3.49 26.38
N GLY A 490 -30.29 2.59 25.43
CA GLY A 490 -29.34 2.20 24.39
C GLY A 490 -28.01 1.73 25.00
N ARG A 491 -26.89 2.24 24.49
CA ARG A 491 -25.56 1.99 25.07
C ARG A 491 -25.36 2.47 26.52
N ALA A 492 -26.26 3.30 27.04
CA ALA A 492 -26.24 3.76 28.44
C ALA A 492 -26.97 2.83 29.42
N MET A 493 -27.46 1.67 28.94
CA MET A 493 -28.16 0.63 29.71
C MET A 493 -27.36 -0.03 30.83
N LEU A 494 -26.16 0.43 31.11
CA LEU A 494 -25.31 -0.10 32.16
C LEU A 494 -24.95 1.02 33.15
N GLY A 495 -25.73 2.10 33.13
CA GLY A 495 -25.50 3.31 33.90
C GLY A 495 -24.06 3.80 33.76
N ASP A 496 -23.42 4.02 34.91
CA ASP A 496 -22.07 4.54 35.05
C ASP A 496 -20.98 3.46 34.94
N THR A 497 -21.32 2.20 34.64
CA THR A 497 -20.34 1.11 34.58
C THR A 497 -19.76 0.86 33.19
N ASN A 498 -20.42 1.36 32.15
CA ASN A 498 -19.88 1.37 30.80
C ASN A 498 -19.08 2.67 30.59
N LEU A 499 -17.76 2.55 30.38
CA LEU A 499 -16.88 3.71 30.16
C LEU A 499 -17.35 4.57 28.97
N GLU A 500 -17.95 3.96 27.96
CA GLU A 500 -18.39 4.62 26.74
C GLU A 500 -19.69 5.43 26.93
N SER A 501 -20.57 4.99 27.83
CA SER A 501 -21.76 5.77 28.21
C SER A 501 -21.39 7.03 29.02
N ARG A 502 -20.36 6.95 29.87
CA ARG A 502 -19.82 8.09 30.64
C ARG A 502 -19.20 9.15 29.74
N LEU A 503 -18.39 8.73 28.77
CA LEU A 503 -17.74 9.65 27.81
C LEU A 503 -18.79 10.44 26.99
N ARG A 504 -19.90 9.81 26.61
CA ARG A 504 -20.99 10.49 25.89
C ARG A 504 -21.77 11.47 26.78
N ARG A 505 -22.03 11.13 28.05
CA ARG A 505 -22.69 12.06 29.00
C ARG A 505 -21.82 13.28 29.31
N ALA A 506 -20.51 13.10 29.47
CA ALA A 506 -19.57 14.20 29.60
C ALA A 506 -19.59 15.11 28.36
N ALA A 507 -19.56 14.52 27.17
CA ALA A 507 -19.65 15.26 25.90
C ALA A 507 -20.99 16.01 25.72
N GLN A 508 -22.12 15.39 26.09
CA GLN A 508 -23.44 16.04 26.04
C GLN A 508 -23.57 17.18 27.05
N THR A 509 -23.09 17.00 28.28
CA THR A 509 -23.12 18.02 29.33
C THR A 509 -22.24 19.22 28.98
N ALA A 510 -21.08 18.99 28.34
CA ALA A 510 -20.23 20.05 27.80
C ALA A 510 -20.96 20.85 26.69
N SER A 511 -21.69 20.15 25.81
CA SER A 511 -22.49 20.77 24.74
C SER A 511 -23.68 21.59 25.28
N ASP A 512 -24.35 21.11 26.32
CA ASP A 512 -25.48 21.81 26.95
C ASP A 512 -25.03 23.03 27.77
N ASN A 513 -23.83 23.00 28.36
CA ASN A 513 -23.23 24.15 29.04
C ASN A 513 -22.75 25.24 28.06
N LEU A 514 -22.34 24.87 26.84
CA LEU A 514 -22.05 25.81 25.75
C LEU A 514 -23.33 26.50 25.23
N ASN A 515 -24.48 25.82 25.26
CA ASN A 515 -25.76 26.41 24.86
C ASN A 515 -26.37 27.33 25.93
N ARG A 516 -26.14 27.08 27.23
CA ARG A 516 -26.62 27.95 28.32
C ARG A 516 -25.86 29.28 28.44
N SER A 517 -24.60 29.33 28.02
CA SER A 517 -23.77 30.53 28.08
C SER A 517 -24.13 31.59 27.03
N HIS A 518 -24.92 31.25 26.00
CA HIS A 518 -25.39 32.20 24.99
C HIS A 518 -26.72 32.92 25.30
N VAL A 519 -27.44 32.55 26.36
CA VAL A 519 -28.77 33.14 26.67
C VAL A 519 -28.71 34.21 27.77
N ALA A 520 -27.62 34.32 28.53
CA ALA A 520 -27.53 35.20 29.68
C ALA A 520 -26.64 36.43 29.44
N GLN A 521 -26.91 37.24 28.42
CA GLN A 521 -26.34 38.60 28.33
C GLN A 521 -27.09 39.48 27.32
N GLN A 522 -28.27 39.99 27.70
CA GLN A 522 -28.75 41.28 27.20
C GLN A 522 -29.88 41.79 28.10
N ALA A 523 -29.51 42.61 29.08
CA ALA A 523 -30.43 43.40 29.88
C ALA A 523 -30.00 44.88 29.84
N ARG A 524 -31.02 45.74 29.67
CA ARG A 524 -31.05 47.22 29.66
C ARG A 524 -30.61 47.85 28.32
N GLY A 525 -31.32 48.82 27.75
CA GLY A 525 -32.50 49.57 28.17
C GLY A 525 -32.37 51.00 27.65
N PHE A 526 -33.25 51.46 26.75
CA PHE A 526 -33.39 52.88 26.43
C PHE A 526 -34.81 53.25 25.99
N SER A 527 -35.09 54.52 26.18
CA SER A 527 -36.37 55.18 26.41
C SER A 527 -37.17 55.50 25.15
N THR A 528 -38.41 55.90 25.42
CA THR A 528 -39.49 56.29 24.51
C THR A 528 -39.27 57.64 23.81
N SER A 529 -39.76 57.75 22.57
CA SER A 529 -40.54 58.92 22.12
C SER A 529 -41.35 58.60 20.85
N ARG A 530 -42.62 59.04 20.87
CA ARG A 530 -43.68 58.92 19.87
C ARG A 530 -43.62 60.06 18.85
N VAL A 531 -44.04 59.83 17.59
CA VAL A 531 -45.01 60.67 16.83
C VAL A 531 -45.78 59.77 15.82
N ILE A 532 -47.02 60.17 15.53
CA ILE A 532 -48.18 59.47 14.96
C ILE A 532 -48.37 59.73 13.45
N GLY A 533 -48.95 58.78 12.70
CA GLY A 533 -49.89 59.08 11.60
C GLY A 533 -49.80 58.23 10.31
N PRO A 534 -50.92 57.90 9.61
CA PRO A 534 -51.12 56.60 8.95
C PRO A 534 -51.39 56.65 7.43
N ARG A 535 -51.20 55.52 6.71
CA ARG A 535 -52.08 55.03 5.62
C ARG A 535 -51.61 53.71 4.94
N THR A 536 -52.49 52.72 4.95
CA THR A 536 -52.62 51.59 4.00
C THR A 536 -53.51 52.04 2.81
N PRO A 537 -53.72 51.29 1.68
CA PRO A 537 -53.64 49.82 1.50
C PRO A 537 -53.17 49.27 0.11
N SER A 538 -53.31 47.94 -0.05
CA SER A 538 -53.30 47.08 -1.27
C SER A 538 -51.96 46.39 -1.58
N MET A 539 -51.82 45.08 -1.25
CA MET A 539 -52.29 43.86 -1.93
C MET A 539 -51.39 43.41 -3.10
N SER A 540 -50.62 42.35 -2.87
CA SER A 540 -50.25 41.33 -3.86
C SER A 540 -49.90 40.01 -3.15
N PRO A 541 -50.14 38.86 -3.80
CA PRO A 541 -50.52 37.63 -3.11
C PRO A 541 -49.34 36.76 -2.65
N MET A 542 -49.66 35.97 -1.63
CA MET A 542 -48.95 34.81 -1.11
C MET A 542 -48.21 34.01 -2.20
N GLN A 543 -46.87 34.00 -2.17
CA GLN A 543 -46.07 32.93 -2.74
C GLN A 543 -45.61 32.02 -1.60
N GLN A 544 -46.07 30.77 -1.65
CA GLN A 544 -45.55 29.67 -0.84
C GLN A 544 -44.03 29.55 -1.05
N GLN A 545 -43.24 30.01 -0.09
CA GLN A 545 -41.84 29.63 -0.02
C GLN A 545 -41.74 28.17 0.41
N ARG A 546 -41.58 27.27 -0.58
CA ARG A 546 -40.86 26.02 -0.36
C ARG A 546 -39.47 26.38 0.15
N ARG A 547 -39.19 26.10 1.42
CA ARG A 547 -37.82 26.14 1.97
C ARG A 547 -37.01 25.04 1.27
N GLY A 548 -36.26 25.41 0.24
CA GLY A 548 -35.17 24.58 -0.29
C GLY A 548 -33.92 24.81 0.56
N TYR A 549 -33.40 23.76 1.18
CA TYR A 549 -32.06 23.79 1.77
C TYR A 549 -31.04 23.81 0.62
N THR A 550 -30.37 24.93 0.38
CA THR A 550 -29.18 24.99 -0.48
C THR A 550 -27.94 24.90 0.40
N THR A 551 -27.35 23.71 0.50
CA THR A 551 -26.00 23.48 1.01
C THR A 551 -24.99 23.84 -0.08
N ASN A 552 -24.48 25.07 -0.14
CA ASN A 552 -23.34 25.39 -1.02
C ASN A 552 -22.10 25.62 -0.17
N THR A 553 -21.40 24.53 0.16
CA THR A 553 -20.12 24.54 0.90
C THR A 553 -18.91 24.84 0.01
N ASN A 554 -18.99 24.58 -1.30
CA ASN A 554 -17.95 24.93 -2.27
C ASN A 554 -18.18 26.36 -2.82
N PRO A 555 -17.22 27.29 -2.65
CA PRO A 555 -17.35 28.68 -3.11
C PRO A 555 -17.26 28.86 -4.64
N ASN A 556 -16.83 27.83 -5.37
CA ASN A 556 -16.68 27.86 -6.83
C ASN A 556 -17.11 26.48 -7.39
N PRO A 557 -18.41 26.15 -7.40
CA PRO A 557 -18.88 24.83 -7.83
C PRO A 557 -18.62 24.60 -9.33
N PRO A 558 -18.40 23.34 -9.77
CA PRO A 558 -18.08 23.02 -11.15
C PRO A 558 -19.23 23.28 -12.11
N LEU A 559 -18.90 23.59 -13.36
CA LEU A 559 -19.89 23.83 -14.40
C LEU A 559 -20.34 22.50 -14.99
N GLY A 560 -21.60 22.12 -14.72
CA GLY A 560 -22.21 20.94 -15.31
C GLY A 560 -22.45 21.07 -16.82
N LYS A 561 -22.81 19.95 -17.48
CA LYS A 561 -23.08 19.88 -18.93
C LYS A 561 -24.12 20.91 -19.43
N LYS A 562 -25.03 21.35 -18.57
CA LYS A 562 -26.05 22.37 -18.89
C LYS A 562 -25.46 23.75 -19.20
N ASN A 563 -24.22 24.00 -18.79
CA ASN A 563 -23.52 25.26 -19.04
C ASN A 563 -22.68 25.23 -20.34
N ALA A 564 -22.66 24.09 -21.05
CA ALA A 564 -22.04 24.02 -22.36
C ALA A 564 -22.86 24.86 -23.35
N THR A 565 -22.18 25.73 -24.08
CA THR A 565 -22.75 26.66 -25.08
C THR A 565 -22.29 26.36 -26.49
N ASN A 566 -21.30 25.48 -26.66
CA ASN A 566 -20.74 25.09 -27.94
C ASN A 566 -20.84 23.57 -28.16
N SER A 567 -21.29 23.18 -29.35
CA SER A 567 -21.39 21.79 -29.78
C SER A 567 -20.72 21.55 -31.14
N VAL A 568 -20.02 22.55 -31.67
CA VAL A 568 -19.29 22.47 -32.95
C VAL A 568 -17.84 22.13 -32.66
N PRO A 569 -17.16 21.28 -33.45
CA PRO A 569 -15.75 20.97 -33.24
C PRO A 569 -14.84 22.21 -33.35
N ALA A 570 -13.97 22.43 -32.36
CA ALA A 570 -12.95 23.49 -32.37
C ALA A 570 -11.65 22.99 -33.01
N ARG A 571 -11.06 23.85 -33.84
CA ARG A 571 -9.79 23.61 -34.54
C ARG A 571 -8.63 24.02 -33.65
N VAL A 572 -7.80 23.06 -33.27
CA VAL A 572 -6.69 23.23 -32.32
C VAL A 572 -5.35 23.17 -33.05
N ALA A 573 -4.44 24.08 -32.71
CA ALA A 573 -3.03 24.02 -33.11
C ALA A 573 -2.13 23.84 -31.87
N LEU A 574 -1.27 22.83 -31.88
CA LEU A 574 -0.32 22.53 -30.82
C LEU A 574 1.10 22.89 -31.25
N ILE A 575 1.70 23.88 -30.59
CA ILE A 575 3.07 24.32 -30.86
C ILE A 575 3.99 23.73 -29.79
N GLY A 576 4.96 22.88 -30.17
CA GLY A 576 5.89 22.24 -29.22
C GLY A 576 5.49 20.83 -28.77
N ALA A 577 4.95 20.02 -29.68
CA ALA A 577 4.33 18.74 -29.34
C ALA A 577 5.28 17.57 -28.97
N ARG A 578 6.60 17.75 -29.06
CA ARG A 578 7.59 16.67 -28.84
C ARG A 578 7.68 16.20 -27.38
N GLY A 579 7.38 17.08 -26.42
CA GLY A 579 7.54 16.77 -25.00
C GLY A 579 6.50 15.78 -24.48
N TYR A 580 6.76 15.16 -23.33
CA TYR A 580 5.83 14.22 -22.69
C TYR A 580 4.43 14.83 -22.45
N THR A 581 4.35 16.11 -22.10
CA THR A 581 3.09 16.85 -21.96
C THR A 581 2.35 17.01 -23.29
N GLY A 582 3.08 17.27 -24.39
CA GLY A 582 2.50 17.41 -25.72
C GLY A 582 1.83 16.12 -26.16
N GLN A 583 2.51 14.98 -25.98
CA GLN A 583 1.95 13.66 -26.28
C GLN A 583 0.71 13.35 -25.42
N ALA A 584 0.78 13.60 -24.11
CA ALA A 584 -0.38 13.37 -23.22
C ALA A 584 -1.59 14.24 -23.60
N LEU A 585 -1.36 15.46 -24.11
CA LEU A 585 -2.42 16.32 -24.61
C LEU A 585 -2.98 15.82 -25.95
N ILE A 586 -2.14 15.30 -26.85
CA ILE A 586 -2.59 14.69 -28.11
C ILE A 586 -3.55 13.53 -27.83
N ASP A 587 -3.22 12.66 -26.88
CA ASP A 587 -4.07 11.52 -26.49
C ASP A 587 -5.46 12.00 -25.99
N LEU A 588 -5.48 13.05 -25.17
CA LEU A 588 -6.70 13.68 -24.67
C LEU A 588 -7.53 14.34 -25.80
N LEU A 589 -6.87 15.05 -26.71
CA LEU A 589 -7.52 15.65 -27.88
C LEU A 589 -8.06 14.58 -28.84
N ASN A 590 -7.42 13.42 -28.94
CA ASN A 590 -7.94 12.29 -29.72
C ASN A 590 -9.24 11.78 -29.13
N ALA A 591 -9.33 11.65 -27.80
CA ALA A 591 -10.53 11.18 -27.10
C ALA A 591 -11.68 12.21 -27.04
N HIS A 592 -11.40 13.51 -27.15
CA HIS A 592 -12.42 14.55 -26.96
C HIS A 592 -13.37 14.69 -28.16
N PRO A 593 -14.69 14.57 -28.05
CA PRO A 593 -15.60 14.54 -29.20
C PRO A 593 -15.56 15.82 -30.08
N ASN A 594 -15.39 16.98 -29.46
CA ASN A 594 -15.47 18.29 -30.12
C ASN A 594 -14.13 19.04 -30.24
N MET A 595 -12.98 18.37 -30.06
CA MET A 595 -11.66 18.99 -30.30
C MET A 595 -10.97 18.30 -31.47
N ASP A 596 -10.57 19.08 -32.46
CA ASP A 596 -9.99 18.62 -33.70
C ASP A 596 -8.59 19.24 -33.88
N LEU A 597 -7.57 18.41 -33.72
CA LEU A 597 -6.17 18.81 -33.83
C LEU A 597 -5.83 18.97 -35.32
N ARG A 598 -5.54 20.20 -35.72
CA ARG A 598 -5.29 20.55 -37.13
C ARG A 598 -3.82 20.68 -37.46
N HIS A 599 -3.07 21.30 -36.55
CA HIS A 599 -1.64 21.57 -36.74
C HIS A 599 -0.84 21.15 -35.51
N VAL A 600 0.32 20.57 -35.77
CA VAL A 600 1.25 20.13 -34.73
C VAL A 600 2.66 20.54 -35.13
N SER A 601 3.29 21.43 -34.36
CA SER A 601 4.61 21.96 -34.68
C SER A 601 5.71 21.31 -33.83
N SER A 602 6.76 20.80 -34.50
CA SER A 602 7.99 20.29 -33.89
C SER A 602 9.15 20.43 -34.89
N ARG A 603 10.19 21.18 -34.50
CA ARG A 603 11.40 21.36 -35.33
C ARG A 603 12.10 20.04 -35.65
N GLU A 604 12.16 19.12 -34.69
CA GLU A 604 12.90 17.86 -34.81
C GLU A 604 12.12 16.78 -35.54
N LEU A 605 10.79 16.78 -35.42
CA LEU A 605 9.92 15.76 -36.02
C LEU A 605 9.29 16.22 -37.34
N ALA A 606 9.62 17.43 -37.82
CA ALA A 606 9.05 17.99 -39.04
C ALA A 606 9.12 17.01 -40.22
N GLY A 607 7.99 16.80 -40.89
CA GLY A 607 7.84 15.84 -41.99
C GLY A 607 7.46 14.42 -41.56
N GLN A 608 7.50 14.07 -40.27
CA GLN A 608 7.06 12.77 -39.76
C GLN A 608 5.55 12.76 -39.48
N GLU A 609 4.92 11.60 -39.59
CA GLU A 609 3.50 11.41 -39.27
C GLU A 609 3.27 11.28 -37.77
N LEU A 610 2.31 12.04 -37.25
CA LEU A 610 1.90 11.98 -35.85
C LEU A 610 1.26 10.62 -35.55
N GLN A 611 1.83 9.89 -34.60
CA GLN A 611 1.28 8.63 -34.10
C GLN A 611 0.30 8.89 -32.95
N GLY A 612 -0.73 8.03 -32.80
CA GLY A 612 -1.68 8.09 -31.69
C GLY A 612 -2.85 9.07 -31.86
N TYR A 613 -2.97 9.74 -33.02
CA TYR A 613 -4.12 10.57 -33.35
C TYR A 613 -4.90 9.98 -34.53
N GLU A 614 -6.13 9.51 -34.29
CA GLU A 614 -6.88 8.67 -35.23
C GLU A 614 -7.90 9.46 -36.05
N LYS A 615 -8.28 10.66 -35.59
CA LYS A 615 -9.30 11.48 -36.27
C LYS A 615 -8.84 12.01 -37.63
N ARG A 616 -7.55 12.21 -37.82
CA ARG A 616 -6.96 12.59 -39.11
C ARG A 616 -5.48 12.25 -39.17
N LYS A 617 -4.97 12.09 -40.39
CA LYS A 617 -3.52 12.07 -40.65
C LYS A 617 -2.94 13.48 -40.48
N ILE A 618 -2.00 13.62 -39.54
CA ILE A 618 -1.28 14.87 -39.27
C ILE A 618 0.21 14.62 -39.50
N ILE A 619 0.86 15.57 -40.17
CA ILE A 619 2.31 15.60 -40.32
C ILE A 619 2.84 16.71 -39.43
N TYR A 620 3.91 16.44 -38.70
CA TYR A 620 4.59 17.46 -37.91
C TYR A 620 5.11 18.56 -38.83
N GLU A 621 4.79 19.80 -38.49
CA GLU A 621 5.22 21.00 -39.21
C GLU A 621 6.34 21.72 -38.43
N ASN A 622 7.05 22.63 -39.09
CA ASN A 622 7.96 23.55 -38.42
C ASN A 622 7.40 24.97 -38.53
N LEU A 623 6.30 25.23 -37.82
CA LEU A 623 5.63 26.52 -37.87
C LEU A 623 6.47 27.60 -37.19
N SER A 624 6.76 28.67 -37.92
CA SER A 624 7.33 29.92 -37.40
C SER A 624 6.25 30.84 -36.82
N ALA A 625 6.66 31.92 -36.16
CA ALA A 625 5.73 32.94 -35.69
C ALA A 625 4.95 33.60 -36.85
N GLU A 626 5.59 33.77 -38.01
CA GLU A 626 4.95 34.29 -39.23
C GLU A 626 3.88 33.34 -39.77
N ASP A 627 4.17 32.03 -39.77
CA ASP A 627 3.18 31.00 -40.18
C ASP A 627 1.96 31.00 -39.24
N CYS A 628 2.20 31.12 -37.93
CA CYS A 628 1.11 31.23 -36.94
C CYS A 628 0.27 32.49 -37.19
N SER A 629 0.91 33.63 -37.47
CA SER A 629 0.25 34.88 -37.84
C SER A 629 -0.64 34.71 -39.09
N LYS A 630 -0.14 34.00 -40.11
CA LYS A 630 -0.88 33.72 -41.34
C LYS A 630 -2.11 32.84 -41.07
N LEU A 631 -1.95 31.74 -40.35
CA LEU A 631 -3.04 30.81 -40.01
C LEU A 631 -4.14 31.50 -39.16
N GLU A 632 -3.74 32.40 -38.25
CA GLU A 632 -4.67 33.22 -37.46
C GLU A 632 -5.47 34.19 -38.35
N LYS A 633 -4.81 34.88 -39.31
CA LYS A 633 -5.48 35.79 -40.27
C LYS A 633 -6.48 35.04 -41.15
N GLU A 634 -6.18 33.82 -41.53
CA GLU A 634 -7.07 32.95 -42.31
C GLU A 634 -8.26 32.43 -41.47
N GLY A 635 -8.29 32.67 -40.15
CA GLY A 635 -9.35 32.22 -39.27
C GLY A 635 -9.48 30.70 -39.21
N LYS A 636 -8.36 29.98 -39.38
CA LYS A 636 -8.33 28.51 -39.44
C LYS A 636 -8.22 27.82 -38.09
N ILE A 637 -7.84 28.56 -37.04
CA ILE A 637 -7.57 28.04 -35.70
C ILE A 637 -8.47 28.73 -34.68
N ASP A 638 -9.11 27.95 -33.83
CA ASP A 638 -9.97 28.44 -32.74
C ASP A 638 -9.22 28.46 -31.41
N CYS A 639 -8.24 27.56 -31.23
CA CYS A 639 -7.40 27.49 -30.04
C CYS A 639 -5.94 27.12 -30.35
N TRP A 640 -5.02 27.89 -29.80
CA TRP A 640 -3.59 27.65 -29.83
C TRP A 640 -3.11 27.14 -28.47
N VAL A 641 -2.34 26.07 -28.47
CA VAL A 641 -1.66 25.56 -27.28
C VAL A 641 -0.15 25.73 -27.44
N MET A 642 0.46 26.49 -26.54
CA MET A 642 1.90 26.73 -26.51
C MET A 642 2.55 25.75 -25.51
N ALA A 643 3.01 24.62 -26.02
CA ALA A 643 3.78 23.60 -25.29
C ALA A 643 5.29 23.80 -25.48
N LEU A 644 5.75 25.05 -25.33
CA LEU A 644 7.13 25.46 -25.57
C LEU A 644 7.92 25.60 -24.26
N PRO A 645 9.26 25.57 -24.30
CA PRO A 645 10.09 25.91 -23.15
C PRO A 645 9.86 27.35 -22.67
N ASN A 646 10.17 27.62 -21.41
CA ASN A 646 10.13 28.98 -20.85
C ASN A 646 11.04 29.94 -21.66
N GLY A 647 10.54 31.15 -21.91
CA GLY A 647 11.18 32.24 -22.64
C GLY A 647 10.94 32.19 -24.15
N VAL A 648 10.15 31.24 -24.65
CA VAL A 648 10.02 30.97 -26.10
C VAL A 648 8.61 31.29 -26.62
N CYS A 649 7.59 31.41 -25.76
CA CYS A 649 6.21 31.62 -26.22
C CYS A 649 5.99 33.01 -26.82
N LYS A 650 6.72 34.02 -26.33
CA LYS A 650 6.46 35.43 -26.64
C LYS A 650 6.36 35.77 -28.14
N PRO A 651 7.31 35.37 -29.01
CA PRO A 651 7.23 35.70 -30.44
C PRO A 651 5.98 35.12 -31.14
N PHE A 652 5.53 33.93 -30.73
CA PHE A 652 4.34 33.29 -31.29
C PHE A 652 3.06 33.99 -30.83
N VAL A 653 2.98 34.31 -29.53
CA VAL A 653 1.86 35.04 -28.95
C VAL A 653 1.73 36.43 -29.57
N ASP A 654 2.83 37.20 -29.63
CA ASP A 654 2.84 38.55 -30.19
C ASP A 654 2.39 38.53 -31.68
N ALA A 655 2.80 37.51 -32.45
CA ALA A 655 2.42 37.36 -33.85
C ALA A 655 0.94 37.00 -34.06
N ILE A 656 0.37 36.17 -33.16
CA ILE A 656 -1.05 35.82 -33.16
C ILE A 656 -1.88 37.04 -32.71
N ASP A 657 -1.49 37.71 -31.62
CA ASP A 657 -2.15 38.94 -31.14
C ASP A 657 -2.18 40.02 -32.22
N ALA A 658 -1.06 40.23 -32.91
CA ALA A 658 -0.97 41.19 -34.01
C ALA A 658 -1.88 40.79 -35.20
N ALA A 659 -2.00 39.50 -35.50
CA ALA A 659 -2.88 38.98 -36.54
C ALA A 659 -4.38 39.10 -36.20
N SER A 660 -4.74 38.98 -34.92
CA SER A 660 -6.12 39.10 -34.45
C SER A 660 -6.58 40.56 -34.25
N ASN A 661 -5.71 41.56 -34.47
CA ASN A 661 -6.06 42.97 -34.38
C ASN A 661 -7.11 43.35 -35.43
N GLY A 662 -8.24 43.91 -34.98
CA GLY A 662 -9.38 44.28 -35.82
C GLY A 662 -10.48 43.22 -35.94
N ARG A 663 -10.29 42.01 -35.39
CA ARG A 663 -11.36 41.00 -35.29
C ARG A 663 -12.26 41.25 -34.08
N SER A 664 -13.54 40.89 -34.19
CA SER A 664 -14.49 40.89 -33.06
C SER A 664 -13.93 40.06 -31.90
N ALA A 665 -14.21 40.45 -30.66
CA ALA A 665 -13.78 39.71 -29.46
C ALA A 665 -14.23 38.23 -29.50
N GLN A 666 -15.37 37.95 -30.15
CA GLN A 666 -15.89 36.59 -30.31
C GLN A 666 -15.04 35.75 -31.28
N ASP A 667 -14.45 36.38 -32.29
CA ASP A 667 -13.69 35.72 -33.37
C ASP A 667 -12.21 35.53 -33.05
N LYS A 668 -11.76 36.00 -31.88
CA LYS A 668 -10.37 35.81 -31.44
C LYS A 668 -10.16 34.39 -30.94
N SER A 669 -9.07 33.78 -31.40
CA SER A 669 -8.63 32.48 -30.92
C SER A 669 -8.20 32.53 -29.45
N VAL A 670 -8.42 31.42 -28.75
CA VAL A 670 -7.92 31.21 -27.39
C VAL A 670 -6.45 30.81 -27.49
N ILE A 671 -5.60 31.32 -26.59
CA ILE A 671 -4.23 30.84 -26.41
C ILE A 671 -4.09 30.30 -24.99
N VAL A 672 -3.61 29.06 -24.88
CA VAL A 672 -3.22 28.44 -23.61
C VAL A 672 -1.71 28.27 -23.59
N ASP A 673 -1.04 28.93 -22.65
CA ASP A 673 0.40 28.81 -22.42
C ASP A 673 0.69 27.76 -21.35
N LEU A 674 1.48 26.73 -21.68
CA LEU A 674 1.93 25.71 -20.71
C LEU A 674 3.24 26.09 -20.01
N SER A 675 3.95 27.07 -20.52
CA SER A 675 5.21 27.57 -19.95
C SER A 675 4.97 28.45 -18.72
N ALA A 676 6.04 29.03 -18.18
CA ALA A 676 5.97 30.01 -17.09
C ALA A 676 5.91 31.47 -17.57
N ASP A 677 5.90 31.72 -18.89
CA ASP A 677 6.08 33.06 -19.48
C ASP A 677 4.99 34.05 -19.06
N TYR A 678 3.75 33.57 -18.95
CA TYR A 678 2.59 34.42 -18.63
C TYR A 678 1.93 34.13 -17.27
N ARG A 679 2.45 33.18 -16.48
CA ARG A 679 1.87 32.82 -15.15
C ARG A 679 1.89 33.96 -14.13
N PHE A 680 2.73 34.97 -14.37
CA PHE A 680 2.88 36.14 -13.51
C PHE A 680 2.31 37.43 -14.14
N ASP A 681 1.73 37.34 -15.34
CA ASP A 681 1.13 38.48 -16.04
C ASP A 681 -0.35 38.62 -15.68
N ASN A 682 -0.75 39.79 -15.18
CA ASN A 682 -2.13 40.09 -14.82
C ASN A 682 -3.08 40.21 -16.03
N LYS A 683 -2.55 40.31 -17.25
CA LYS A 683 -3.34 40.30 -18.48
C LYS A 683 -3.78 38.89 -18.88
N TRP A 684 -3.19 37.87 -18.29
CA TRP A 684 -3.50 36.47 -18.55
C TRP A 684 -4.30 35.89 -17.38
N THR A 685 -5.32 35.11 -17.70
CA THR A 685 -6.12 34.42 -16.69
C THR A 685 -5.35 33.19 -16.22
N TYR A 686 -5.19 33.02 -14.92
CA TYR A 686 -4.55 31.84 -14.35
C TYR A 686 -5.51 30.64 -14.42
N GLY A 687 -5.10 29.60 -15.13
CA GLY A 687 -5.97 28.49 -15.54
C GLY A 687 -6.08 27.37 -14.50
N LEU A 688 -6.53 27.68 -13.28
CA LEU A 688 -6.78 26.70 -12.21
C LEU A 688 -8.25 26.75 -11.76
N PRO A 689 -9.19 26.10 -12.49
CA PRO A 689 -10.63 26.25 -12.32
C PRO A 689 -11.18 25.97 -10.93
N GLU A 690 -10.50 25.15 -10.12
CA GLU A 690 -10.94 24.83 -8.76
C GLU A 690 -10.73 26.01 -7.78
N LEU A 691 -9.82 26.93 -8.11
CA LEU A 691 -9.45 28.07 -7.26
C LEU A 691 -9.75 29.43 -7.90
N VAL A 692 -9.63 29.53 -9.23
CA VAL A 692 -9.97 30.71 -10.01
C VAL A 692 -11.41 30.60 -10.48
N ARG A 693 -12.17 31.70 -10.41
CA ARG A 693 -13.58 31.72 -10.80
C ARG A 693 -13.73 31.22 -12.24
N ARG A 694 -14.51 30.15 -12.42
CA ARG A 694 -14.68 29.49 -13.73
C ARG A 694 -15.19 30.42 -14.82
N SER A 695 -15.96 31.46 -14.44
CA SER A 695 -16.44 32.51 -15.35
C SER A 695 -15.31 33.37 -15.94
N GLU A 696 -14.23 33.59 -15.20
CA GLU A 696 -13.07 34.35 -15.71
C GLU A 696 -12.33 33.52 -16.75
N ILE A 697 -12.18 32.22 -16.51
CA ILE A 697 -11.55 31.30 -17.45
C ILE A 697 -12.40 31.16 -18.72
N SER A 698 -13.73 31.02 -18.57
CA SER A 698 -14.63 30.86 -19.72
C SER A 698 -14.70 32.10 -20.62
N GLN A 699 -14.50 33.30 -20.06
CA GLN A 699 -14.45 34.56 -20.81
C GLN A 699 -13.04 34.88 -21.33
N SER A 700 -12.02 34.12 -20.93
CA SER A 700 -10.64 34.42 -21.25
C SER A 700 -10.25 33.94 -22.65
N LYS A 701 -9.43 34.74 -23.33
CA LYS A 701 -8.74 34.35 -24.56
C LYS A 701 -7.26 34.07 -24.32
N ARG A 702 -6.72 34.38 -23.15
CA ARG A 702 -5.29 34.31 -22.84
C ARG A 702 -5.16 33.64 -21.48
N ILE A 703 -4.86 32.34 -21.48
CA ILE A 703 -4.85 31.50 -20.28
C ILE A 703 -3.43 31.01 -20.01
N ALA A 704 -2.92 31.28 -18.81
CA ALA A 704 -1.66 30.75 -18.33
C ALA A 704 -1.94 29.49 -17.52
N ASN A 705 -1.50 28.33 -18.02
CA ASN A 705 -1.71 27.07 -17.34
C ASN A 705 -0.77 26.96 -16.12
N PRO A 706 -1.26 26.49 -14.96
CA PRO A 706 -0.44 26.38 -13.75
C PRO A 706 0.68 25.35 -13.93
N GLY A 707 1.77 25.54 -13.18
CA GLY A 707 2.85 24.57 -13.08
C GLY A 707 2.45 23.35 -12.24
N CYS A 708 2.99 22.17 -12.58
CA CYS A 708 2.59 20.91 -11.95
C CYS A 708 2.71 20.91 -10.41
N TYR A 709 3.86 21.28 -9.84
CA TYR A 709 3.98 21.39 -8.38
C TYR A 709 3.08 22.50 -7.81
N ALA A 710 2.92 23.61 -8.54
CA ALA A 710 2.10 24.71 -8.09
C ALA A 710 0.61 24.31 -8.01
N THR A 711 0.10 23.51 -8.96
CA THR A 711 -1.26 22.97 -8.94
C THR A 711 -1.52 22.20 -7.65
N ALA A 712 -0.68 21.21 -7.35
CA ALA A 712 -0.87 20.36 -6.17
C ALA A 712 -0.68 21.14 -4.86
N GLY A 713 0.32 22.03 -4.79
CA GLY A 713 0.57 22.85 -3.59
C GLY A 713 -0.53 23.87 -3.32
N GLN A 714 -1.07 24.52 -4.36
CA GLN A 714 -2.21 25.43 -4.22
C GLN A 714 -3.46 24.70 -3.75
N VAL A 715 -3.79 23.56 -4.37
CA VAL A 715 -4.92 22.72 -3.94
C VAL A 715 -4.74 22.23 -2.49
N GLY A 716 -3.51 21.92 -2.10
CA GLY A 716 -3.17 21.50 -0.74
C GLY A 716 -3.09 22.62 0.31
N ILE A 717 -3.17 23.91 -0.05
CA ILE A 717 -3.09 25.03 0.92
C ILE A 717 -4.35 25.89 0.92
N SER A 718 -4.99 26.05 -0.24
CA SER A 718 -6.12 26.97 -0.41
C SER A 718 -7.26 26.82 0.62
N PRO A 719 -7.66 25.59 1.03
CA PRO A 719 -8.74 25.43 2.00
C PRO A 719 -8.40 26.01 3.37
N ILE A 720 -7.12 26.19 3.70
CA ILE A 720 -6.66 26.57 5.04
C ILE A 720 -6.02 27.96 5.13
N LEU A 721 -6.14 28.77 4.07
CA LEU A 721 -5.55 30.12 4.01
C LEU A 721 -5.98 31.01 5.18
N GLU A 722 -7.26 30.95 5.57
CA GLU A 722 -7.81 31.74 6.69
C GLU A 722 -7.30 31.29 8.08
N HIS A 723 -6.62 30.14 8.14
CA HIS A 723 -6.13 29.56 9.38
C HIS A 723 -4.61 29.50 9.46
N LEU A 724 -3.89 30.12 8.53
CA LEU A 724 -2.43 30.18 8.57
C LEU A 724 -1.95 30.96 9.80
N GLY A 725 -1.13 30.31 10.63
CA GLY A 725 -0.39 30.90 11.74
C GLY A 725 1.06 31.26 11.39
N GLY A 726 1.48 30.96 10.16
CA GLY A 726 2.83 31.18 9.67
C GLY A 726 2.97 30.72 8.21
N GLN A 727 4.18 30.83 7.66
CA GLN A 727 4.50 30.43 6.29
C GLN A 727 4.43 28.90 6.12
N PRO A 728 3.61 28.37 5.20
CA PRO A 728 3.64 26.95 4.85
C PRO A 728 4.96 26.54 4.19
N THR A 729 5.43 25.33 4.51
CA THR A 729 6.63 24.74 3.92
C THR A 729 6.28 23.45 3.20
N LEU A 730 6.63 23.35 1.92
CA LEU A 730 6.32 22.25 1.04
C LEU A 730 7.58 21.49 0.65
N PHE A 731 7.57 20.18 0.83
CA PHE A 731 8.53 19.27 0.23
C PHE A 731 7.82 18.45 -0.85
N GLY A 732 8.30 18.55 -2.09
CA GLY A 732 7.62 17.93 -3.23
C GLY A 732 8.56 17.04 -4.03
N VAL A 733 8.15 15.82 -4.34
CA VAL A 733 8.92 14.88 -5.17
C VAL A 733 8.17 14.57 -6.45
N SER A 734 8.80 14.75 -7.62
CA SER A 734 8.24 14.38 -8.92
C SER A 734 8.94 13.17 -9.53
N GLY A 735 8.27 12.54 -10.48
CA GLY A 735 8.91 11.67 -11.44
C GLY A 735 9.77 12.45 -12.43
N TYR A 736 10.70 11.77 -13.08
CA TYR A 736 11.71 12.38 -13.94
C TYR A 736 11.17 12.95 -15.27
N SER A 737 9.96 12.58 -15.68
CA SER A 737 9.29 13.22 -16.83
C SER A 737 9.08 14.73 -16.65
N GLY A 738 9.06 15.21 -15.40
CA GLY A 738 8.98 16.64 -15.08
C GLY A 738 10.21 17.46 -15.49
N ALA A 739 11.38 16.82 -15.64
CA ALA A 739 12.60 17.46 -16.12
C ALA A 739 12.64 17.60 -17.66
N GLY A 740 11.60 17.10 -18.35
CA GLY A 740 11.48 17.17 -19.81
C GLY A 740 12.30 16.10 -20.53
N THR A 741 12.44 16.26 -21.84
CA THR A 741 13.11 15.27 -22.73
C THR A 741 14.56 15.61 -23.05
N LYS A 742 15.04 16.81 -22.69
CA LYS A 742 16.44 17.20 -22.90
C LYS A 742 17.31 16.48 -21.86
N PRO A 743 18.35 15.73 -22.26
CA PRO A 743 19.18 14.99 -21.30
C PRO A 743 19.77 15.87 -20.20
N SER A 744 19.71 15.38 -18.97
CA SER A 744 20.21 16.00 -17.75
C SER A 744 20.32 14.94 -16.64
N PRO A 745 21.08 15.18 -15.55
CA PRO A 745 21.09 14.26 -14.41
C PRO A 745 19.69 14.01 -13.81
N LYS A 746 18.78 14.99 -13.95
CA LYS A 746 17.42 14.96 -13.42
C LYS A 746 16.43 14.13 -14.24
N ASN A 747 16.84 13.64 -15.42
CA ASN A 747 16.10 12.67 -16.23
C ASN A 747 16.96 11.52 -16.73
N ASP A 748 18.11 11.30 -16.10
CA ASP A 748 18.94 10.11 -16.31
C ASP A 748 18.55 9.05 -15.27
N ILE A 749 18.04 7.92 -15.75
CA ILE A 749 17.57 6.83 -14.89
C ILE A 749 18.73 6.20 -14.10
N ASN A 750 19.95 6.20 -14.64
CA ASN A 750 21.11 5.65 -13.95
C ASN A 750 21.52 6.53 -12.77
N GLU A 751 21.52 7.84 -12.96
CA GLU A 751 21.85 8.82 -11.91
C GLU A 751 20.75 8.86 -10.83
N LEU A 752 19.49 8.66 -11.22
CA LEU A 752 18.34 8.64 -10.31
C LEU A 752 18.14 7.31 -9.60
N ARG A 753 18.80 6.23 -10.05
CA ARG A 753 18.70 4.92 -9.41
C ARG A 753 19.23 5.02 -7.98
N ASP A 754 18.41 4.58 -7.02
CA ASP A 754 18.71 4.63 -5.59
C ASP A 754 19.01 6.05 -5.07
N ASN A 755 18.51 7.09 -5.78
CA ASN A 755 18.84 8.49 -5.51
C ASN A 755 17.59 9.40 -5.51
N LEU A 756 17.70 10.55 -4.85
CA LEU A 756 16.70 11.62 -4.79
C LEU A 756 17.40 12.96 -4.96
N MET A 757 17.13 13.68 -6.05
CA MET A 757 17.87 14.91 -6.38
C MET A 757 17.02 16.17 -6.25
N PRO A 758 17.54 17.26 -5.66
CA PRO A 758 16.84 18.54 -5.66
C PRO A 758 16.82 19.18 -7.06
N TYR A 759 15.70 19.81 -7.44
CA TYR A 759 15.68 20.71 -8.59
C TYR A 759 16.41 22.02 -8.26
N SER A 760 16.08 22.59 -7.10
CA SER A 760 16.66 23.78 -6.49
C SER A 760 16.28 23.79 -5.01
N LEU A 761 17.14 24.30 -4.13
CA LEU A 761 16.85 24.34 -2.70
C LEU A 761 16.01 25.56 -2.28
N THR A 762 16.06 26.65 -3.04
CA THR A 762 15.25 27.87 -2.85
C THR A 762 14.99 28.56 -4.19
N GLY A 763 14.00 29.45 -4.25
CA GLY A 763 13.77 30.32 -5.41
C GLY A 763 13.24 29.60 -6.66
N HIS A 764 12.70 28.39 -6.50
CA HIS A 764 12.06 27.66 -7.61
C HIS A 764 10.86 28.45 -8.16
N VAL A 765 10.61 28.41 -9.47
CA VAL A 765 9.51 29.16 -10.09
C VAL A 765 8.15 28.86 -9.46
N HIS A 766 7.89 27.59 -9.12
CA HIS A 766 6.66 27.16 -8.46
C HIS A 766 6.48 27.75 -7.05
N GLU A 767 7.56 28.07 -6.32
CA GLU A 767 7.48 28.72 -5.01
C GLU A 767 6.85 30.13 -5.14
N ARG A 768 7.36 30.91 -6.09
CA ARG A 768 6.85 32.25 -6.41
C ARG A 768 5.44 32.19 -6.98
N GLU A 769 5.17 31.18 -7.82
CA GLU A 769 3.86 30.95 -8.42
C GLU A 769 2.79 30.69 -7.36
N MET A 770 3.02 29.72 -6.46
CA MET A 770 2.12 29.44 -5.34
C MET A 770 1.95 30.66 -4.43
N SER A 771 3.05 31.34 -4.08
CA SER A 771 2.99 32.51 -3.20
C SER A 771 2.12 33.63 -3.78
N ARG A 772 2.25 33.89 -5.08
CA ARG A 772 1.45 34.91 -5.79
C ARG A 772 -0.03 34.54 -5.79
N GLN A 773 -0.36 33.32 -6.17
CA GLN A 773 -1.75 32.91 -6.39
C GLN A 773 -2.51 32.69 -5.07
N LEU A 774 -1.83 32.24 -4.02
CA LEU A 774 -2.40 32.10 -2.68
C LEU A 774 -2.48 33.43 -1.91
N GLY A 775 -1.79 34.48 -2.38
CA GLY A 775 -1.67 35.75 -1.66
C GLY A 775 -0.91 35.65 -0.32
N SER A 776 -0.21 34.55 -0.09
CA SER A 776 0.55 34.27 1.13
C SER A 776 1.89 33.63 0.77
N PRO A 777 3.01 33.99 1.42
CA PRO A 777 4.30 33.40 1.12
C PRO A 777 4.30 31.89 1.42
N VAL A 778 4.98 31.11 0.59
CA VAL A 778 5.22 29.68 0.80
C VAL A 778 6.69 29.34 0.57
N SER A 779 7.23 28.39 1.32
CA SER A 779 8.58 27.85 1.13
C SER A 779 8.50 26.52 0.40
N PHE A 780 9.28 26.30 -0.67
CA PHE A 780 9.14 25.08 -1.46
C PHE A 780 10.47 24.45 -1.88
N ILE A 781 10.58 23.14 -1.63
CA ILE A 781 11.79 22.34 -1.85
C ILE A 781 11.49 21.19 -2.84
N PRO A 782 11.60 21.42 -4.17
CA PRO A 782 11.35 20.41 -5.20
C PRO A 782 12.48 19.40 -5.34
N HIS A 783 12.12 18.12 -5.45
CA HIS A 783 13.01 16.99 -5.71
C HIS A 783 12.48 16.09 -6.84
N VAL A 784 13.37 15.34 -7.48
CA VAL A 784 13.06 14.33 -8.51
C VAL A 784 13.55 12.96 -8.07
N ALA A 785 12.75 11.94 -8.38
CA ALA A 785 13.04 10.54 -8.10
C ALA A 785 13.00 9.68 -9.38
N SER A 786 13.32 8.39 -9.23
CA SER A 786 13.51 7.43 -10.31
C SER A 786 12.24 7.00 -11.06
N TRP A 787 11.04 7.30 -10.54
CA TRP A 787 9.80 6.96 -11.23
C TRP A 787 9.51 7.92 -12.39
N PHE A 788 8.80 7.45 -13.42
CA PHE A 788 8.59 8.25 -14.64
C PHE A 788 7.70 9.47 -14.40
N ARG A 789 6.54 9.32 -13.75
CA ARG A 789 5.54 10.39 -13.57
C ARG A 789 4.85 10.33 -12.20
N GLY A 790 4.19 11.42 -11.83
CA GLY A 790 3.54 11.63 -10.56
C GLY A 790 4.33 12.59 -9.66
N ILE A 791 3.62 13.43 -8.92
CA ILE A 791 4.12 14.34 -7.89
C ILE A 791 3.44 14.02 -6.57
N HIS A 792 4.21 14.04 -5.49
CA HIS A 792 3.71 14.03 -4.12
C HIS A 792 4.27 15.24 -3.37
N HIS A 793 3.40 15.99 -2.70
CA HIS A 793 3.77 17.01 -1.73
C HIS A 793 3.47 16.54 -0.32
N THR A 794 4.39 16.84 0.57
CA THR A 794 4.17 16.90 2.02
C THR A 794 4.22 18.37 2.43
N ILE A 795 3.09 18.89 2.93
CA ILE A 795 2.87 20.31 3.20
C ILE A 795 2.77 20.50 4.70
N ASN A 796 3.73 21.20 5.26
CA ASN A 796 3.77 21.59 6.66
C ASN A 796 3.14 22.97 6.85
N ILE A 797 2.06 23.07 7.61
CA ILE A 797 1.25 24.28 7.73
C ILE A 797 1.11 24.68 9.21
N PRO A 798 1.74 25.77 9.65
CA PRO A 798 1.45 26.37 10.96
C PRO A 798 0.03 26.96 10.98
N LEU A 799 -0.70 26.76 12.09
CA LEU A 799 -2.08 27.19 12.27
C LEU A 799 -2.19 28.34 13.29
N ASN A 800 -3.03 29.32 13.01
CA ASN A 800 -3.24 30.49 13.89
C ASN A 800 -4.07 30.14 15.15
N LYS A 801 -4.85 29.06 15.09
CA LYS A 801 -5.69 28.55 16.18
C LYS A 801 -5.52 27.05 16.31
N THR A 802 -5.91 26.52 17.46
CA THR A 802 -5.92 25.08 17.71
C THR A 802 -7.07 24.45 16.91
N MET A 803 -6.77 23.40 16.15
CA MET A 803 -7.74 22.66 15.34
C MET A 803 -7.47 21.16 15.47
N THR A 804 -8.47 20.33 15.24
CA THR A 804 -8.32 18.86 15.20
C THR A 804 -8.17 18.37 13.76
N SER A 805 -7.61 17.17 13.56
CA SER A 805 -7.54 16.52 12.24
C SER A 805 -8.91 16.41 11.56
N ARG A 806 -9.98 16.25 12.36
CA ARG A 806 -11.36 16.25 11.87
C ARG A 806 -11.77 17.61 11.31
N ASP A 807 -11.47 18.69 12.01
CA ASP A 807 -11.78 20.06 11.56
C ASP A 807 -11.08 20.36 10.23
N ILE A 808 -9.79 20.00 10.14
CA ILE A 808 -9.02 20.19 8.91
C ILE A 808 -9.64 19.37 7.77
N ARG A 809 -9.91 18.09 7.99
CA ARG A 809 -10.51 17.23 6.95
C ARG A 809 -11.86 17.78 6.48
N GLN A 810 -12.70 18.24 7.40
CA GLN A 810 -14.01 18.81 7.08
C GLN A 810 -13.88 20.05 6.20
N ILE A 811 -12.94 20.96 6.49
CA ILE A 811 -12.66 22.14 5.67
C ILE A 811 -12.31 21.77 4.22
N TYR A 812 -11.50 20.72 4.03
CA TYR A 812 -11.14 20.25 2.69
C TYR A 812 -12.33 19.60 1.97
N GLN A 813 -13.12 18.79 2.69
CA GLN A 813 -14.33 18.17 2.14
C GLN A 813 -15.36 19.22 1.71
N ASP A 814 -15.55 20.26 2.50
CA ASP A 814 -16.46 21.37 2.20
C ASP A 814 -15.94 22.20 1.03
N ARG A 815 -14.66 22.59 1.05
CA ARG A 815 -14.04 23.43 0.01
C ARG A 815 -14.08 22.79 -1.36
N TYR A 816 -13.97 21.46 -1.44
CA TYR A 816 -13.93 20.70 -2.70
C TYR A 816 -15.19 19.87 -2.96
N ALA A 817 -16.27 20.14 -2.24
CA ALA A 817 -17.54 19.47 -2.47
C ALA A 817 -17.99 19.64 -3.93
N GLY A 818 -18.28 18.51 -4.59
CA GLY A 818 -18.75 18.46 -5.98
C GLY A 818 -17.64 18.52 -7.05
N GLU A 819 -16.39 18.79 -6.69
CA GLU A 819 -15.27 18.76 -7.64
C GLU A 819 -15.00 17.34 -8.14
N LYS A 820 -14.91 17.16 -9.47
CA LYS A 820 -14.72 15.83 -10.08
C LYS A 820 -13.27 15.42 -10.27
N LEU A 821 -12.37 16.40 -10.20
CA LEU A 821 -10.93 16.21 -10.37
C LEU A 821 -10.16 16.43 -9.07
N ILE A 822 -10.86 16.62 -7.93
CA ILE A 822 -10.25 16.65 -6.60
C ILE A 822 -10.92 15.59 -5.74
N LYS A 823 -10.12 14.73 -5.13
CA LYS A 823 -10.58 13.70 -4.20
C LYS A 823 -9.92 13.89 -2.85
N VAL A 824 -10.75 14.12 -1.83
CA VAL A 824 -10.30 14.19 -0.44
C VAL A 824 -10.31 12.77 0.16
N VAL A 825 -9.14 12.28 0.53
CA VAL A 825 -8.93 10.95 1.13
C VAL A 825 -8.49 11.09 2.59
N GLY A 826 -8.71 10.05 3.41
CA GLY A 826 -8.31 10.09 4.83
C GLY A 826 -6.80 9.99 5.02
N GLU A 827 -6.21 8.94 4.45
CA GLU A 827 -4.79 8.63 4.53
C GLU A 827 -3.94 9.49 3.58
N ALA A 828 -2.61 9.48 3.72
CA ALA A 828 -1.73 10.19 2.81
C ALA A 828 -1.75 9.54 1.40
N PRO A 829 -2.03 10.31 0.32
CA PRO A 829 -2.10 9.78 -1.03
C PRO A 829 -0.73 9.35 -1.56
N LEU A 830 -0.68 8.24 -2.30
CA LEU A 830 0.57 7.70 -2.84
C LEU A 830 0.80 8.16 -4.29
N VAL A 831 2.05 8.29 -4.73
CA VAL A 831 2.34 8.60 -6.14
C VAL A 831 1.70 7.57 -7.07
N ARG A 832 1.84 6.27 -6.73
CA ARG A 832 1.28 5.17 -7.52
C ARG A 832 -0.25 5.23 -7.65
N SER A 833 -0.97 5.80 -6.67
CA SER A 833 -2.43 5.90 -6.74
C SER A 833 -2.90 6.97 -7.71
N ILE A 834 -2.09 8.00 -8.00
CA ILE A 834 -2.46 9.11 -8.88
C ILE A 834 -1.79 9.06 -10.26
N MET A 835 -0.77 8.23 -10.45
CA MET A 835 -0.14 8.00 -11.76
C MET A 835 -1.18 7.62 -12.82
N ASN A 836 -1.10 8.25 -13.99
CA ASN A 836 -2.04 8.11 -15.10
C ASN A 836 -3.49 8.49 -14.77
N LYS A 837 -3.73 9.29 -13.72
CA LYS A 837 -5.04 9.84 -13.39
C LYS A 837 -5.08 11.35 -13.62
N HIS A 838 -6.30 11.83 -13.84
CA HIS A 838 -6.59 13.19 -14.29
C HIS A 838 -6.87 14.20 -13.17
N GLY A 839 -6.86 13.76 -11.91
CA GLY A 839 -7.18 14.62 -10.77
C GLY A 839 -6.06 14.78 -9.74
N VAL A 840 -6.46 15.32 -8.60
CA VAL A 840 -5.65 15.55 -7.40
C VAL A 840 -6.21 14.72 -6.25
N GLU A 841 -5.36 13.95 -5.57
CA GLU A 841 -5.72 13.35 -4.28
C GLU A 841 -5.10 14.19 -3.16
N VAL A 842 -5.92 14.56 -2.17
CA VAL A 842 -5.48 15.31 -0.98
C VAL A 842 -5.86 14.53 0.27
N GLY A 843 -4.93 14.33 1.20
CA GLY A 843 -5.17 13.56 2.41
C GLY A 843 -4.03 13.61 3.41
N GLY A 844 -4.02 12.68 4.36
CA GLY A 844 -2.99 12.61 5.39
C GLY A 844 -3.03 13.80 6.35
N PHE A 845 -4.25 14.19 6.77
CA PHE A 845 -4.53 15.33 7.65
C PHE A 845 -4.03 15.08 9.09
N ALA A 846 -2.72 15.13 9.30
CA ALA A 846 -2.12 14.88 10.60
C ALA A 846 -1.88 16.20 11.33
N VAL A 847 -2.61 16.43 12.42
CA VAL A 847 -2.42 17.58 13.31
C VAL A 847 -1.52 17.17 14.48
N ASP A 848 -0.61 18.05 14.88
CA ASP A 848 0.25 17.83 16.04
C ASP A 848 -0.52 17.93 17.37
N ASN A 849 0.10 17.49 18.46
CA ASN A 849 -0.52 17.49 19.79
C ASN A 849 -0.92 18.89 20.30
N THR A 850 -0.28 19.96 19.81
CA THR A 850 -0.64 21.33 20.16
C THR A 850 -1.88 21.85 19.41
N GLY A 851 -2.28 21.15 18.35
CA GLY A 851 -3.32 21.58 17.40
C GLY A 851 -2.94 22.80 16.57
N LYS A 852 -1.69 23.29 16.67
CA LYS A 852 -1.20 24.53 16.04
C LYS A 852 -0.38 24.26 14.78
N ARG A 853 -0.26 23.01 14.36
CA ARG A 853 0.45 22.63 13.14
C ARG A 853 -0.23 21.44 12.50
N VAL A 854 -0.47 21.50 11.19
CA VAL A 854 -0.96 20.39 10.41
C VAL A 854 0.00 20.02 9.29
N VAL A 855 0.10 18.73 9.01
CA VAL A 855 0.70 18.20 7.79
C VAL A 855 -0.41 17.71 6.88
N VAL A 856 -0.37 18.09 5.61
CA VAL A 856 -1.29 17.63 4.57
C VAL A 856 -0.48 17.15 3.38
N CYS A 857 -0.93 16.08 2.74
CA CYS A 857 -0.32 15.54 1.54
C CYS A 857 -1.21 15.78 0.32
N ALA A 858 -0.59 16.14 -0.81
CA ALA A 858 -1.29 16.33 -2.08
C ALA A 858 -0.51 15.66 -3.22
N SER A 859 -1.18 14.79 -3.98
CA SER A 859 -0.58 14.04 -5.08
C SER A 859 -1.30 14.32 -6.40
N ILE A 860 -0.53 14.45 -7.48
CA ILE A 860 -1.05 14.60 -8.86
C ILE A 860 -0.21 13.81 -9.86
N ASP A 861 -0.75 13.50 -11.03
CA ASP A 861 0.08 13.19 -12.19
C ASP A 861 0.63 14.49 -12.81
N ASN A 862 1.96 14.62 -12.91
CA ASN A 862 2.61 15.85 -13.39
C ASN A 862 2.41 16.12 -14.87
N LEU A 863 2.12 15.10 -15.69
CA LEU A 863 1.86 15.25 -17.12
C LEU A 863 0.38 15.49 -17.41
N LEU A 864 -0.51 14.92 -16.59
CA LEU A 864 -1.96 15.04 -16.72
C LEU A 864 -2.50 16.25 -15.96
N LYS A 865 -2.99 16.10 -14.73
CA LYS A 865 -3.53 17.23 -13.94
C LYS A 865 -2.50 18.33 -13.71
N GLY A 866 -1.21 17.99 -13.72
CA GLY A 866 -0.12 18.96 -13.67
C GLY A 866 0.13 19.74 -14.96
N ALA A 867 -0.43 19.31 -16.11
CA ALA A 867 -0.26 19.99 -17.38
C ALA A 867 -1.39 19.72 -18.40
N ALA A 868 -1.44 18.55 -19.05
CA ALA A 868 -2.30 18.29 -20.20
C ALA A 868 -3.80 18.28 -19.88
N THR A 869 -4.20 17.67 -18.77
CA THR A 869 -5.60 17.67 -18.32
C THR A 869 -6.04 19.05 -17.90
N GLN A 870 -5.17 19.79 -17.21
CA GLN A 870 -5.42 21.17 -16.84
C GLN A 870 -5.62 22.05 -18.08
N CYS A 871 -4.77 21.87 -19.10
CA CYS A 871 -4.90 22.54 -20.39
C CYS A 871 -6.26 22.25 -21.02
N LEU A 872 -6.66 20.97 -21.12
CA LEU A 872 -7.94 20.60 -21.71
C LEU A 872 -9.13 21.15 -20.92
N GLN A 873 -9.08 21.13 -19.58
CA GLN A 873 -10.12 21.70 -18.73
C GLN A 873 -10.28 23.21 -18.97
N ASN A 874 -9.16 23.93 -19.10
CA ASN A 874 -9.15 25.35 -19.45
C ASN A 874 -9.70 25.60 -20.86
N MET A 875 -9.31 24.79 -21.84
CA MET A 875 -9.82 24.87 -23.22
C MET A 875 -11.33 24.63 -23.26
N ASN A 876 -11.83 23.63 -22.56
CA ASN A 876 -13.26 23.34 -22.48
C ASN A 876 -14.05 24.55 -21.99
N LEU A 877 -13.61 25.16 -20.90
CA LEU A 877 -14.25 26.36 -20.34
C LEU A 877 -14.22 27.54 -21.32
N ALA A 878 -13.05 27.84 -21.90
CA ALA A 878 -12.85 29.00 -22.77
C ALA A 878 -13.53 28.89 -24.15
N LEU A 879 -13.71 27.66 -24.64
CA LEU A 879 -14.37 27.36 -25.92
C LEU A 879 -15.87 27.04 -25.77
N GLY A 880 -16.38 27.00 -24.53
CA GLY A 880 -17.80 26.82 -24.23
C GLY A 880 -18.27 25.36 -24.20
N TYR A 881 -17.38 24.38 -24.07
CA TYR A 881 -17.74 22.96 -23.87
C TYR A 881 -18.02 22.65 -22.40
N ALA A 882 -18.52 21.44 -22.11
CA ALA A 882 -18.66 21.02 -20.72
C ALA A 882 -17.26 20.84 -20.09
N GLU A 883 -17.07 21.31 -18.85
CA GLU A 883 -15.76 21.39 -18.19
C GLU A 883 -14.93 20.08 -18.26
N PHE A 884 -15.59 18.94 -18.05
CA PHE A 884 -14.96 17.61 -18.01
C PHE A 884 -15.12 16.81 -19.31
N GLU A 885 -15.54 17.43 -20.40
CA GLU A 885 -15.67 16.75 -21.69
C GLU A 885 -14.30 16.27 -22.19
N GLY A 886 -14.24 15.02 -22.68
CA GLY A 886 -12.96 14.39 -23.07
C GLY A 886 -11.97 14.12 -21.93
N ILE A 887 -12.33 14.39 -20.67
CA ILE A 887 -11.49 14.14 -19.49
C ILE A 887 -12.10 12.98 -18.67
N PRO A 888 -11.36 11.87 -18.47
CA PRO A 888 -11.77 10.85 -17.52
C PRO A 888 -11.81 11.40 -16.09
N THR A 889 -12.95 11.30 -15.41
CA THR A 889 -13.09 11.73 -14.01
C THR A 889 -12.52 10.68 -13.05
N MET A 890 -12.14 11.10 -11.84
CA MET A 890 -11.47 10.23 -10.84
C MET A 890 -12.37 9.23 -10.13
#